data_AF-A0AAU2QKZ4-F1
#
_entry.id   AF-A0AAU2QKZ4-F1
#
_cell.length_a   1.000
_cell.length_b   1.000
_cell.length_c   1.000
_cell.angle_alpha   90.00
_cell.angle_beta   90.00
_cell.angle_gamma   90.00
#
_symmetry.space_group_name_H-M   'P 1'
#
loop_
_entity.id
_entity.type
_entity.pdbx_description
1 polymer ?
#
loop_
_entity_poly.entity_id
_entity_poly.type
_entity_poly.pdbx_seq_one_letter_code
_entity_poly.pdbx_strand_id
1 'polypeptide(L)'
;MAHHRLRVPAAPPPPLTGHLPFTDAPGVPDPIEVTSRYLTRGGRPWFPVSGEFHLTRYPAAVWEEELLKMKAAGVTVVASYLIWIHHEETEGRIRFDGDRDLRRFAELCARHGLDFIPRIGPWVHAEVRNGGLPDWVLAHDCVPRTDDPAYLELVRPWYAAIAEQLHGLDRAHGGPIVAIQIENELYDQPGHLLTLKRMAQKAGLSAPLWTSTAWGGVQLPPDELLPLYGGYTETFWTEADGGWPDTCRKHFFFTHQRDDEGIGADLRPVTAVRGSAPDASADRFPWATCELGGGMAASYHRRPRVDAADIAALGLTKIGCGSVWQGYYMFHGGTNPVGESTTLQESHATGYPNDLPVLTYDFQAPLGEYGQYRPVYDELRLQHLLLADFGQLIAPMASVLPAEQPRGQGDRETLRWAVRGDGSSGFLFVNNHQPHEPLPDHPATSFGVAFEDGELSFPSEPVTVPSGASFCWPLRLDVGGVRLEWATAQPVCTVEDDGRTVLVLAAVDGIAPEVALVGAAAVSAPSGEVSYVDGRALVTGVRAGTDALVEVETVGGERVGLLVLDATTARTAYRGVLWGAERLVLADGGVVFDADQMRVHSAVERPSYAVFPSPRGGGVRDGVFTRFVLEGGSSDAGSASVRLVRAAGSAPEAVTGVMGRASVPEDKWFETVAAEYVVSLPDEVPSGTLLRIHWAGDVGRAYVGDVLVADQFYSGRVWDIGLDRVPEGELRVRVLPGVEGDGGVYVAEGGRRDVAVVERVELVTIRRWAVR
;
A
#
# COMPACT_ATOMS: atom_id res chain seq x y z
N MET A 1 32.95 -18.99 2.05
CA MET A 1 31.73 -19.02 2.89
C MET A 1 31.58 -17.64 3.48
N ALA A 2 30.49 -16.95 3.18
CA ALA A 2 30.16 -15.68 3.80
C ALA A 2 29.38 -15.99 5.08
N HIS A 3 29.95 -15.61 6.22
CA HIS A 3 29.32 -15.79 7.52
C HIS A 3 29.06 -14.40 8.10
N HIS A 4 27.83 -13.94 7.96
CA HIS A 4 27.42 -12.59 8.33
C HIS A 4 27.10 -12.56 9.82
N ARG A 5 27.72 -11.64 10.57
CA ARG A 5 27.54 -11.55 12.02
C ARG A 5 26.94 -10.22 12.45
N LEU A 6 26.03 -10.29 13.42
CA LEU A 6 25.42 -9.14 14.07
C LEU A 6 25.23 -9.45 15.56
N ARG A 7 25.43 -8.45 16.41
CA ARG A 7 25.08 -8.52 17.83
C ARG A 7 23.87 -7.63 18.08
N VAL A 8 22.79 -8.23 18.56
CA VAL A 8 21.62 -7.51 19.05
C VAL A 8 22.04 -6.86 20.38
N PRO A 9 21.87 -5.54 20.55
CA PRO A 9 22.19 -4.88 21.79
C PRO A 9 21.28 -5.39 22.91
N ALA A 10 21.70 -5.17 24.15
CA ALA A 10 20.85 -5.42 25.30
C ALA A 10 19.54 -4.64 25.20
N ALA A 11 18.52 -5.09 25.94
CA ALA A 11 17.22 -4.44 25.94
C ALA A 11 17.38 -2.91 26.18
N PRO A 12 16.91 -2.04 25.26
CA PRO A 12 17.05 -0.60 25.41
C PRO A 12 16.26 -0.10 26.63
N PRO A 13 16.65 1.04 27.24
CA PRO A 13 15.89 1.62 28.34
C PRO A 13 14.43 1.88 27.94
N PRO A 14 13.47 1.90 28.89
CA PRO A 14 12.06 2.16 28.58
C PRO A 14 11.90 3.43 27.72
N PRO A 15 11.00 3.42 26.71
CA PRO A 15 10.77 4.61 25.91
C PRO A 15 10.20 5.73 26.79
N LEU A 16 10.35 6.99 26.33
CA LEU A 16 9.65 8.11 26.96
C LEU A 16 8.15 7.93 26.76
N THR A 17 7.37 8.21 27.80
CA THR A 17 5.90 8.18 27.79
C THR A 17 5.36 9.44 28.46
N GLY A 18 4.18 9.90 28.06
CA GLY A 18 3.55 11.11 28.60
C GLY A 18 4.32 12.42 28.34
N HIS A 19 5.35 12.39 27.49
CA HIS A 19 6.15 13.56 27.12
C HIS A 19 5.57 14.34 25.93
N LEU A 20 4.53 13.81 25.29
CA LEU A 20 3.82 14.39 24.15
C LEU A 20 2.35 14.63 24.49
N PRO A 21 1.69 15.66 23.93
CA PRO A 21 0.29 15.99 24.16
C PRO A 21 -0.68 15.13 23.33
N PHE A 22 -0.32 13.88 23.04
CA PHE A 22 -1.20 12.91 22.35
C PHE A 22 -1.91 12.08 23.40
N THR A 23 -3.17 12.39 23.62
CA THR A 23 -4.01 11.72 24.61
C THR A 23 -5.38 11.47 24.02
N ASP A 24 -5.84 10.23 24.14
CA ASP A 24 -7.21 9.87 23.84
C ASP A 24 -8.19 10.49 24.84
N ALA A 25 -9.48 10.51 24.46
CA ALA A 25 -10.51 11.04 25.33
C ALA A 25 -10.63 10.18 26.61
N PRO A 26 -10.90 10.80 27.79
CA PRO A 26 -11.09 10.05 29.02
C PRO A 26 -12.20 9.00 28.89
N GLY A 27 -11.94 7.78 29.37
CA GLY A 27 -12.93 6.70 29.40
C GLY A 27 -13.01 5.84 28.13
N VAL A 28 -12.20 6.12 27.10
CA VAL A 28 -12.05 5.23 25.94
C VAL A 28 -11.47 3.87 26.39
N PRO A 29 -12.05 2.72 26.01
CA PRO A 29 -11.62 1.41 26.50
C PRO A 29 -10.20 0.98 26.10
N ASP A 30 -9.73 1.43 24.94
CA ASP A 30 -8.45 1.07 24.33
C ASP A 30 -7.65 2.33 23.93
N PRO A 31 -7.23 3.16 24.90
CA PRO A 31 -6.62 4.46 24.62
C PRO A 31 -5.37 4.33 23.74
N ILE A 32 -5.23 5.27 22.80
CA ILE A 32 -4.05 5.42 21.96
C ILE A 32 -3.05 6.35 22.64
N GLU A 33 -1.79 5.93 22.74
CA GLU A 33 -0.70 6.75 23.28
C GLU A 33 0.55 6.66 22.40
N VAL A 34 1.39 7.70 22.49
CA VAL A 34 2.65 7.79 21.73
C VAL A 34 3.82 7.74 22.70
N THR A 35 4.70 6.76 22.50
CA THR A 35 5.99 6.70 23.18
C THR A 35 7.08 7.29 22.29
N SER A 36 8.32 7.45 22.78
CA SER A 36 9.42 7.90 21.91
C SER A 36 9.83 6.89 20.81
N ARG A 37 9.30 5.66 20.82
CA ARG A 37 9.76 4.58 19.92
C ARG A 37 8.64 3.85 19.17
N TYR A 38 7.47 3.74 19.77
CA TYR A 38 6.29 3.09 19.18
C TYR A 38 4.97 3.67 19.72
N LEU A 39 3.86 3.29 19.09
CA LEU A 39 2.50 3.61 19.56
C LEU A 39 1.96 2.49 20.45
N THR A 40 1.07 2.82 21.38
CA THR A 40 0.29 1.83 22.14
C THR A 40 -1.20 2.00 21.91
N ARG A 41 -1.95 0.91 22.04
CA ARG A 41 -3.42 0.88 22.06
C ARG A 41 -3.87 -0.03 23.19
N GLY A 42 -4.61 0.51 24.16
CA GLY A 42 -4.98 -0.24 25.36
C GLY A 42 -3.77 -0.73 26.18
N GLY A 43 -2.69 0.05 26.19
CA GLY A 43 -1.44 -0.29 26.89
C GLY A 43 -0.56 -1.35 26.22
N ARG A 44 -0.95 -1.86 25.05
CA ARG A 44 -0.14 -2.81 24.25
C ARG A 44 0.50 -2.10 23.07
N PRO A 45 1.74 -2.45 22.66
CA PRO A 45 2.32 -1.92 21.42
C PRO A 45 1.39 -2.16 20.23
N TRP A 46 1.22 -1.13 19.42
CA TRP A 46 0.32 -1.11 18.27
C TRP A 46 1.12 -0.82 17.00
N PHE A 47 0.91 -1.64 15.98
CA PHE A 47 1.54 -1.52 14.68
C PHE A 47 0.45 -1.31 13.61
N PRO A 48 -0.02 -0.09 13.39
CA PRO A 48 -1.02 0.20 12.38
C PRO A 48 -0.51 -0.03 10.95
N VAL A 49 -1.38 -0.58 10.13
CA VAL A 49 -1.28 -0.61 8.67
C VAL A 49 -2.37 0.30 8.12
N SER A 50 -1.99 1.34 7.39
CA SER A 50 -2.92 2.26 6.75
C SER A 50 -2.89 2.19 5.22
N GLY A 51 -4.05 2.33 4.60
CA GLY A 51 -4.18 2.43 3.15
C GLY A 51 -4.94 3.69 2.76
N GLU A 52 -4.40 4.47 1.84
CA GLU A 52 -5.07 5.66 1.31
C GLU A 52 -6.14 5.25 0.28
N PHE A 53 -7.36 5.80 0.45
CA PHE A 53 -8.50 5.65 -0.43
C PHE A 53 -9.31 6.95 -0.46
N HIS A 54 -9.27 7.68 -1.59
CA HIS A 54 -9.99 8.95 -1.72
C HIS A 54 -11.46 8.72 -2.02
N LEU A 55 -12.34 8.94 -1.04
CA LEU A 55 -13.77 8.68 -1.17
C LEU A 55 -14.39 9.33 -2.43
N THR A 56 -13.99 10.56 -2.76
CA THR A 56 -14.53 11.32 -3.90
C THR A 56 -14.12 10.80 -5.27
N ARG A 57 -13.13 9.90 -5.33
CA ARG A 57 -12.65 9.28 -6.57
C ARG A 57 -13.31 7.93 -6.85
N TYR A 58 -14.25 7.51 -6.00
CA TYR A 58 -14.90 6.22 -6.15
C TYR A 58 -16.39 6.27 -5.78
N PRO A 59 -17.27 5.56 -6.50
CA PRO A 59 -18.70 5.70 -6.25
C PRO A 59 -19.18 5.15 -4.90
N ALA A 60 -20.00 5.93 -4.20
CA ALA A 60 -20.45 5.64 -2.84
C ALA A 60 -21.27 4.35 -2.71
N ALA A 61 -21.86 3.87 -3.81
CA ALA A 61 -22.61 2.62 -3.84
C ALA A 61 -21.74 1.38 -3.55
N VAL A 62 -20.41 1.48 -3.69
CA VAL A 62 -19.49 0.34 -3.57
C VAL A 62 -18.34 0.55 -2.59
N TRP A 63 -18.26 1.70 -1.90
CA TRP A 63 -17.25 1.93 -0.85
C TRP A 63 -17.19 0.81 0.18
N GLU A 64 -18.35 0.29 0.61
CA GLU A 64 -18.41 -0.78 1.60
C GLU A 64 -17.64 -2.02 1.15
N GLU A 65 -17.77 -2.41 -0.13
CA GLU A 65 -17.04 -3.56 -0.66
C GLU A 65 -15.53 -3.28 -0.72
N GLU A 66 -15.12 -2.11 -1.19
CA GLU A 66 -13.68 -1.79 -1.30
C GLU A 66 -13.01 -1.66 0.07
N LEU A 67 -13.70 -1.10 1.08
CA LEU A 67 -13.23 -1.07 2.46
C LEU A 67 -13.04 -2.49 3.01
N LEU A 68 -13.95 -3.41 2.68
CA LEU A 68 -13.82 -4.82 3.06
C LEU A 68 -12.66 -5.51 2.36
N LYS A 69 -12.33 -5.15 1.11
CA LYS A 69 -11.10 -5.59 0.44
C LYS A 69 -9.87 -5.08 1.15
N MET A 70 -9.80 -3.78 1.43
CA MET A 70 -8.67 -3.20 2.20
C MET A 70 -8.49 -3.94 3.54
N LYS A 71 -9.58 -4.17 4.28
CA LYS A 71 -9.56 -4.94 5.53
C LYS A 71 -9.03 -6.36 5.34
N ALA A 72 -9.48 -7.07 4.31
CA ALA A 72 -9.02 -8.43 4.00
C ALA A 72 -7.55 -8.48 3.54
N ALA A 73 -7.01 -7.36 3.06
CA ALA A 73 -5.58 -7.17 2.81
C ALA A 73 -4.77 -6.92 4.10
N GLY A 74 -5.42 -6.80 5.26
CA GLY A 74 -4.78 -6.47 6.53
C GLY A 74 -4.65 -4.97 6.81
N VAL A 75 -5.30 -4.09 6.03
CA VAL A 75 -5.41 -2.66 6.38
C VAL A 75 -6.28 -2.54 7.64
N THR A 76 -5.76 -1.81 8.62
CA THR A 76 -6.44 -1.53 9.90
C THR A 76 -6.94 -0.09 10.01
N VAL A 77 -6.33 0.82 9.24
CA VAL A 77 -6.63 2.24 9.25
C VAL A 77 -6.84 2.74 7.82
N VAL A 78 -7.96 3.39 7.53
CA VAL A 78 -8.22 3.99 6.22
C VAL A 78 -7.87 5.46 6.27
N ALA A 79 -7.05 5.94 5.35
CA ALA A 79 -6.77 7.36 5.17
C ALA A 79 -7.50 7.89 3.94
N SER A 80 -8.04 9.10 4.03
CA SER A 80 -8.61 9.80 2.86
C SER A 80 -8.33 11.28 2.96
N TYR A 81 -7.74 11.84 1.90
CA TYR A 81 -7.85 13.28 1.66
C TYR A 81 -9.30 13.73 1.53
N LEU A 82 -9.57 14.91 2.11
CA LEU A 82 -10.77 15.69 1.85
C LEU A 82 -10.39 16.80 0.88
N ILE A 83 -10.62 16.54 -0.41
CA ILE A 83 -10.17 17.40 -1.51
C ILE A 83 -11.16 18.55 -1.68
N TRP A 84 -10.82 19.75 -1.20
CA TRP A 84 -11.77 20.86 -1.08
C TRP A 84 -12.47 21.20 -2.40
N ILE A 85 -11.75 21.28 -3.53
CA ILE A 85 -12.35 21.54 -4.84
C ILE A 85 -13.36 20.47 -5.30
N HIS A 86 -13.25 19.22 -4.84
CA HIS A 86 -14.27 18.20 -5.12
C HIS A 86 -15.58 18.48 -4.36
N HIS A 87 -15.49 19.10 -3.20
CA HIS A 87 -16.63 19.43 -2.34
C HIS A 87 -17.20 20.83 -2.61
N GLU A 88 -16.41 21.78 -3.09
CA GLU A 88 -16.80 23.19 -3.27
C GLU A 88 -16.13 23.84 -4.50
N GLU A 89 -16.39 23.31 -5.69
CA GLU A 89 -15.87 23.90 -6.94
C GLU A 89 -16.42 25.33 -7.18
N THR A 90 -17.66 25.59 -6.75
CA THR A 90 -18.27 26.92 -6.75
C THR A 90 -18.34 27.48 -5.33
N GLU A 91 -17.82 28.69 -5.13
CA GLU A 91 -17.79 29.38 -3.83
C GLU A 91 -19.18 29.40 -3.15
N GLY A 92 -19.23 28.97 -1.89
CA GLY A 92 -20.45 28.92 -1.08
C GLY A 92 -21.32 27.69 -1.32
N ARG A 93 -20.92 26.75 -2.20
CA ARG A 93 -21.68 25.53 -2.51
C ARG A 93 -20.94 24.25 -2.06
N ILE A 94 -20.64 24.18 -0.77
CA ILE A 94 -20.06 22.98 -0.15
C ILE A 94 -21.03 21.81 -0.23
N ARG A 95 -20.56 20.64 -0.69
CA ARG A 95 -21.35 19.43 -0.87
C ARG A 95 -20.73 18.20 -0.19
N PHE A 96 -21.58 17.44 0.49
CA PHE A 96 -21.27 16.12 1.06
C PHE A 96 -22.33 15.08 0.68
N ASP A 97 -22.90 15.19 -0.53
CA ASP A 97 -23.91 14.27 -1.05
C ASP A 97 -23.32 13.31 -2.10
N GLY A 98 -23.98 12.16 -2.28
CA GLY A 98 -23.57 11.13 -3.24
C GLY A 98 -22.14 10.64 -2.98
N ASP A 99 -21.28 10.72 -4.00
CA ASP A 99 -19.87 10.30 -3.92
C ASP A 99 -18.99 11.25 -3.07
N ARG A 100 -19.58 12.24 -2.39
CA ARG A 100 -18.89 13.18 -1.49
C ARG A 100 -19.29 12.99 -0.03
N ASP A 101 -20.10 11.98 0.29
CA ASP A 101 -20.65 11.76 1.63
C ASP A 101 -19.60 11.25 2.63
N LEU A 102 -18.91 12.20 3.27
CA LEU A 102 -17.88 11.95 4.27
C LEU A 102 -18.43 11.23 5.50
N ARG A 103 -19.62 11.60 5.98
CA ARG A 103 -20.23 10.98 7.16
C ARG A 103 -20.46 9.50 6.91
N ARG A 104 -21.10 9.15 5.78
CA ARG A 104 -21.37 7.75 5.42
C ARG A 104 -20.08 6.96 5.25
N PHE A 105 -19.04 7.54 4.65
CA PHE A 105 -17.75 6.88 4.51
C PHE A 105 -17.12 6.55 5.87
N ALA A 106 -17.10 7.51 6.80
CA ALA A 106 -16.60 7.29 8.15
C ALA A 106 -17.46 6.28 8.95
N GLU A 107 -18.78 6.31 8.80
CA GLU A 107 -19.69 5.33 9.40
C GLU A 107 -19.47 3.91 8.86
N LEU A 108 -19.10 3.77 7.57
CA LEU A 108 -18.70 2.49 7.00
C LEU A 108 -17.40 1.98 7.60
N CYS A 109 -16.40 2.83 7.78
CA CYS A 109 -15.17 2.47 8.49
C CYS A 109 -15.50 1.95 9.91
N ALA A 110 -16.32 2.70 10.67
CA ALA A 110 -16.74 2.32 12.01
C ALA A 110 -17.45 0.96 12.06
N ARG A 111 -18.42 0.75 11.15
CA ARG A 111 -19.21 -0.48 11.04
C ARG A 111 -18.32 -1.71 10.84
N HIS A 112 -17.26 -1.55 10.05
CA HIS A 112 -16.36 -2.64 9.71
C HIS A 112 -15.12 -2.70 10.61
N GLY A 113 -15.08 -1.92 11.69
CA GLY A 113 -13.96 -1.91 12.64
C GLY A 113 -12.65 -1.44 12.01
N LEU A 114 -12.72 -0.58 11.00
CA LEU A 114 -11.60 0.13 10.42
C LEU A 114 -11.47 1.48 11.12
N ASP A 115 -10.28 1.80 11.61
CA ASP A 115 -9.98 3.15 12.06
C ASP A 115 -9.93 4.10 10.84
N PHE A 116 -10.12 5.40 11.07
CA PHE A 116 -10.18 6.40 10.02
C PHE A 116 -9.26 7.60 10.29
N ILE A 117 -8.60 8.08 9.25
CA ILE A 117 -7.78 9.30 9.24
C ILE A 117 -8.29 10.22 8.13
N PRO A 118 -9.15 11.21 8.46
CA PRO A 118 -9.44 12.29 7.53
C PRO A 118 -8.21 13.20 7.43
N ARG A 119 -7.70 13.38 6.20
CA ARG A 119 -6.61 14.32 5.88
C ARG A 119 -7.25 15.59 5.31
N ILE A 120 -7.46 16.59 6.16
CA ILE A 120 -8.49 17.63 5.94
C ILE A 120 -8.01 18.85 5.14
N GLY A 121 -6.74 18.85 4.70
CA GLY A 121 -6.15 19.97 3.97
C GLY A 121 -5.95 21.22 4.84
N PRO A 122 -6.05 22.44 4.28
CA PRO A 122 -6.87 22.74 3.10
C PRO A 122 -6.20 22.42 1.76
N TRP A 123 -4.87 22.44 1.71
CA TRP A 123 -4.09 21.94 0.58
C TRP A 123 -3.66 20.49 0.83
N VAL A 124 -3.79 19.63 -0.18
CA VAL A 124 -3.60 18.17 -0.06
C VAL A 124 -2.67 17.58 -1.13
N HIS A 125 -2.23 18.38 -2.10
CA HIS A 125 -1.64 17.93 -3.37
C HIS A 125 -2.54 16.95 -4.12
N ALA A 126 -2.53 15.68 -3.73
CA ALA A 126 -3.37 14.60 -4.23
C ALA A 126 -3.43 14.47 -5.76
N GLU A 127 -2.41 14.98 -6.46
CA GLU A 127 -2.36 15.01 -7.93
C GLU A 127 -3.60 15.71 -8.54
N VAL A 128 -4.12 16.71 -7.85
CA VAL A 128 -5.37 17.39 -8.18
C VAL A 128 -5.12 18.86 -8.47
N ARG A 129 -6.02 19.46 -9.24
CA ARG A 129 -6.01 20.87 -9.59
C ARG A 129 -5.79 21.73 -8.36
N ASN A 130 -4.81 22.63 -8.43
CA ASN A 130 -4.41 23.53 -7.34
C ASN A 130 -4.06 22.84 -6.01
N GLY A 131 -3.76 21.54 -6.04
CA GLY A 131 -3.53 20.73 -4.85
C GLY A 131 -4.73 20.70 -3.90
N GLY A 132 -5.93 20.80 -4.48
CA GLY A 132 -7.21 20.68 -3.79
C GLY A 132 -7.88 22.02 -3.48
N LEU A 133 -7.19 23.14 -3.61
CA LEU A 133 -7.79 24.45 -3.41
C LEU A 133 -8.74 24.81 -4.58
N PRO A 134 -9.98 25.22 -4.32
CA PRO A 134 -10.85 25.71 -5.38
C PRO A 134 -10.25 26.91 -6.14
N ASP A 135 -10.55 27.02 -7.44
CA ASP A 135 -10.06 28.14 -8.27
C ASP A 135 -10.42 29.51 -7.67
N TRP A 136 -11.60 29.62 -7.07
CA TRP A 136 -12.07 30.86 -6.46
C TRP A 136 -11.23 31.25 -5.22
N VAL A 137 -10.63 30.30 -4.49
CA VAL A 137 -9.69 30.62 -3.38
C VAL A 137 -8.45 31.32 -3.92
N LEU A 138 -7.92 30.88 -5.07
CA LEU A 138 -6.77 31.50 -5.71
C LEU A 138 -7.11 32.85 -6.36
N ALA A 139 -8.38 33.13 -6.61
CA ALA A 139 -8.87 34.40 -7.16
C ALA A 139 -9.10 35.47 -6.07
N HIS A 140 -9.16 35.10 -4.79
CA HIS A 140 -9.24 36.04 -3.67
C HIS A 140 -7.90 36.73 -3.44
N ASP A 141 -7.95 37.99 -2.98
CA ASP A 141 -6.76 38.76 -2.57
C ASP A 141 -6.27 38.27 -1.20
N CYS A 142 -5.61 37.11 -1.21
CA CYS A 142 -5.01 36.48 -0.05
C CYS A 142 -3.74 35.73 -0.45
N VAL A 143 -2.94 35.35 0.55
CA VAL A 143 -1.79 34.45 0.37
C VAL A 143 -2.16 33.06 0.90
N PRO A 144 -2.50 32.09 0.01
CA PRO A 144 -2.88 30.75 0.44
C PRO A 144 -1.77 30.04 1.21
N ARG A 145 -2.15 29.09 2.07
CA ARG A 145 -1.23 28.28 2.89
C ARG A 145 -0.36 29.12 3.83
N THR A 146 -0.90 30.24 4.32
CA THR A 146 -0.26 31.11 5.32
C THR A 146 -1.29 31.59 6.36
N ASP A 147 -0.84 32.30 7.39
CA ASP A 147 -1.73 32.94 8.38
C ASP A 147 -2.34 34.27 7.89
N ASP A 148 -2.40 34.51 6.57
CA ASP A 148 -3.17 35.62 6.01
C ASP A 148 -4.64 35.54 6.49
N PRO A 149 -5.15 36.56 7.21
CA PRO A 149 -6.51 36.57 7.70
C PRO A 149 -7.56 36.36 6.59
N ALA A 150 -7.31 36.88 5.38
CA ALA A 150 -8.24 36.69 4.27
C ALA A 150 -8.33 35.21 3.87
N TYR A 151 -7.20 34.51 3.81
CA TYR A 151 -7.17 33.07 3.53
C TYR A 151 -7.83 32.26 4.66
N LEU A 152 -7.51 32.56 5.91
CA LEU A 152 -8.08 31.84 7.07
C LEU A 152 -9.60 32.02 7.19
N GLU A 153 -10.16 33.15 6.76
CA GLU A 153 -11.62 33.33 6.69
C GLU A 153 -12.27 32.44 5.62
N LEU A 154 -11.59 32.14 4.51
CA LEU A 154 -12.08 31.17 3.51
C LEU A 154 -12.00 29.73 4.03
N VAL A 155 -10.95 29.39 4.77
CA VAL A 155 -10.75 28.04 5.34
C VAL A 155 -11.75 27.73 6.47
N ARG A 156 -12.20 28.74 7.20
CA ARG A 156 -13.07 28.57 8.37
C ARG A 156 -14.40 27.85 8.05
N PRO A 157 -15.18 28.25 7.01
CA PRO A 157 -16.36 27.51 6.59
C PRO A 157 -16.08 26.06 6.18
N TRP A 158 -14.96 25.82 5.49
CA TRP A 158 -14.56 24.47 5.06
C TRP A 158 -14.36 23.54 6.28
N TYR A 159 -13.58 23.97 7.27
CA TYR A 159 -13.38 23.19 8.49
C TYR A 159 -14.65 23.04 9.33
N ALA A 160 -15.52 24.05 9.37
CA ALA A 160 -16.82 23.94 10.04
C ALA A 160 -17.71 22.87 9.39
N ALA A 161 -17.72 22.80 8.06
CA ALA A 161 -18.51 21.81 7.34
C ALA A 161 -17.96 20.39 7.54
N ILE A 162 -16.64 20.20 7.52
CA ILE A 162 -16.01 18.91 7.87
C ILE A 162 -16.37 18.49 9.30
N ALA A 163 -16.28 19.42 10.26
CA ALA A 163 -16.61 19.15 11.66
C ALA A 163 -18.08 18.72 11.84
N GLU A 164 -19.01 19.32 11.09
CA GLU A 164 -20.42 18.91 11.07
C GLU A 164 -20.59 17.46 10.57
N GLN A 165 -19.89 17.09 9.48
CA GLN A 165 -19.94 15.73 8.95
C GLN A 165 -19.34 14.69 9.89
N LEU A 166 -18.29 15.04 10.63
CA LEU A 166 -17.59 14.14 11.54
C LEU A 166 -18.09 14.22 13.00
N HIS A 167 -19.10 15.04 13.27
CA HIS A 167 -19.68 15.18 14.60
C HIS A 167 -20.16 13.83 15.14
N GLY A 168 -19.69 13.46 16.33
CA GLY A 168 -20.01 12.20 17.01
C GLY A 168 -19.25 10.97 16.48
N LEU A 169 -18.30 11.14 15.55
CA LEU A 169 -17.48 10.06 14.99
C LEU A 169 -16.03 10.06 15.53
N ASP A 170 -15.74 10.89 16.52
CA ASP A 170 -14.50 10.81 17.30
C ASP A 170 -14.53 9.65 18.31
N ARG A 171 -13.38 9.33 18.89
CA ARG A 171 -13.24 8.21 19.84
C ARG A 171 -13.94 8.42 21.17
N ALA A 172 -14.18 9.66 21.61
CA ALA A 172 -14.96 9.93 22.83
C ALA A 172 -16.41 9.45 22.68
N HIS A 173 -16.90 9.40 21.44
CA HIS A 173 -18.23 8.90 21.08
C HIS A 173 -18.21 7.47 20.52
N GLY A 174 -17.08 6.78 20.59
CA GLY A 174 -16.91 5.41 20.07
C GLY A 174 -16.75 5.34 18.54
N GLY A 175 -16.44 6.45 17.88
CA GLY A 175 -16.22 6.52 16.45
C GLY A 175 -14.80 6.13 16.01
N PRO A 176 -14.55 6.05 14.69
CA PRO A 176 -13.34 5.45 14.13
C PRO A 176 -12.14 6.40 14.03
N ILE A 177 -12.31 7.70 14.30
CA ILE A 177 -11.27 8.70 14.01
C ILE A 177 -10.10 8.57 14.99
N VAL A 178 -8.99 7.99 14.54
CA VAL A 178 -7.75 7.80 15.35
C VAL A 178 -6.72 8.91 15.13
N ALA A 179 -6.76 9.57 13.98
CA ALA A 179 -5.87 10.70 13.70
C ALA A 179 -6.54 11.71 12.77
N ILE A 180 -6.08 12.95 12.79
CA ILE A 180 -6.42 13.96 11.79
C ILE A 180 -5.11 14.54 11.25
N GLN A 181 -4.93 14.51 9.93
CA GLN A 181 -3.82 15.22 9.30
C GLN A 181 -4.25 16.65 8.95
N ILE A 182 -3.40 17.61 9.31
CA ILE A 182 -3.52 19.02 8.93
C ILE A 182 -2.54 19.31 7.81
N GLU A 183 -3.00 20.02 6.77
CA GLU A 183 -2.17 20.38 5.62
C GLU A 183 -1.55 19.15 4.93
N ASN A 184 -0.68 19.40 3.95
CA ASN A 184 0.16 18.41 3.31
C ASN A 184 1.44 19.06 2.76
N GLU A 185 2.61 18.52 3.11
CA GLU A 185 3.90 18.96 2.54
C GLU A 185 4.17 20.47 2.65
N LEU A 186 3.95 21.05 3.85
CA LEU A 186 4.30 22.45 4.15
C LEU A 186 5.60 22.55 4.96
N TYR A 187 6.65 23.05 4.33
CA TYR A 187 8.03 22.86 4.81
C TYR A 187 8.53 23.85 5.86
N ASP A 188 8.12 25.12 5.80
CA ASP A 188 8.78 26.22 6.52
C ASP A 188 7.84 27.09 7.34
N GLN A 189 6.59 26.64 7.56
CA GLN A 189 5.55 27.39 8.28
C GLN A 189 4.94 26.61 9.45
N PRO A 190 5.72 26.22 10.49
CA PRO A 190 5.21 25.51 11.66
C PRO A 190 4.11 26.28 12.41
N GLY A 191 4.16 27.62 12.38
CA GLY A 191 3.13 28.48 12.97
C GLY A 191 1.77 28.31 12.30
N HIS A 192 1.74 28.26 10.96
CA HIS A 192 0.51 28.07 10.19
C HIS A 192 -0.12 26.70 10.45
N LEU A 193 0.69 25.64 10.49
CA LEU A 193 0.22 24.29 10.84
C LEU A 193 -0.49 24.28 12.21
N LEU A 194 0.07 24.99 13.20
CA LEU A 194 -0.54 25.11 14.52
C LEU A 194 -1.82 25.96 14.49
N THR A 195 -1.86 27.03 13.69
CA THR A 195 -3.07 27.83 13.47
C THR A 195 -4.21 26.97 12.88
N LEU A 196 -3.94 26.19 11.84
CA LEU A 196 -4.91 25.29 11.23
C LEU A 196 -5.40 24.20 12.20
N LYS A 197 -4.49 23.54 12.95
CA LYS A 197 -4.87 22.59 14.00
C LYS A 197 -5.84 23.22 15.00
N ARG A 198 -5.54 24.41 15.50
CA ARG A 198 -6.41 25.13 16.46
C ARG A 198 -7.75 25.51 15.85
N MET A 199 -7.78 25.89 14.57
CA MET A 199 -9.03 26.17 13.86
C MET A 199 -9.90 24.92 13.74
N ALA A 200 -9.31 23.78 13.36
CA ALA A 200 -10.00 22.49 13.29
C ALA A 200 -10.57 22.08 14.66
N GLN A 201 -9.77 22.18 15.73
CA GLN A 201 -10.22 21.92 17.11
C GLN A 201 -11.37 22.84 17.52
N LYS A 202 -11.28 24.14 17.22
CA LYS A 202 -12.33 25.12 17.50
C LYS A 202 -13.62 24.84 16.72
N ALA A 203 -13.52 24.27 15.53
CA ALA A 203 -14.67 23.83 14.74
C ALA A 203 -15.36 22.58 15.34
N GLY A 204 -14.69 21.85 16.24
CA GLY A 204 -15.22 20.66 16.91
C GLY A 204 -14.58 19.35 16.48
N LEU A 205 -13.50 19.38 15.68
CA LEU A 205 -12.75 18.19 15.31
C LEU A 205 -11.86 17.70 16.47
N SER A 206 -11.87 16.40 16.71
CA SER A 206 -11.16 15.76 17.82
C SER A 206 -10.58 14.41 17.39
N ALA A 207 -9.33 14.16 17.79
CA ALA A 207 -8.62 12.90 17.59
C ALA A 207 -7.46 12.80 18.61
N PRO A 208 -7.04 11.58 19.01
CA PRO A 208 -5.89 11.41 19.88
C PRO A 208 -4.57 11.79 19.19
N LEU A 209 -4.48 11.59 17.88
CA LEU A 209 -3.31 11.91 17.07
C LEU A 209 -3.63 13.05 16.11
N TRP A 210 -2.69 14.00 16.02
CA TRP A 210 -2.68 15.03 14.98
C TRP A 210 -1.39 14.86 14.21
N THR A 211 -1.46 14.81 12.88
CA THR A 211 -0.33 14.38 12.05
C THR A 211 0.02 15.42 10.97
N SER A 212 1.23 15.32 10.46
CA SER A 212 1.71 16.04 9.28
C SER A 212 2.83 15.25 8.61
N THR A 213 2.95 15.42 7.29
CA THR A 213 4.06 14.87 6.51
C THR A 213 5.39 15.46 6.99
N ALA A 214 6.43 14.62 7.03
CA ALA A 214 7.68 14.91 7.72
C ALA A 214 8.94 14.86 6.84
N TRP A 215 8.77 14.83 5.52
CA TRP A 215 9.88 14.71 4.59
C TRP A 215 10.37 16.04 4.03
N GLY A 216 11.54 16.02 3.40
CA GLY A 216 12.12 17.14 2.70
C GLY A 216 12.61 18.27 3.60
N GLY A 217 12.98 17.95 4.84
CA GLY A 217 13.42 18.94 5.83
C GLY A 217 12.30 19.82 6.39
N VAL A 218 11.07 19.28 6.49
CA VAL A 218 9.93 20.01 7.07
C VAL A 218 10.24 20.55 8.46
N GLN A 219 9.66 21.70 8.80
CA GLN A 219 9.67 22.27 10.14
C GLN A 219 8.29 22.09 10.77
N LEU A 220 8.16 21.11 11.67
CA LEU A 220 6.92 20.89 12.42
C LEU A 220 6.88 21.74 13.70
N PRO A 221 5.68 22.18 14.13
CA PRO A 221 5.52 22.76 15.46
C PRO A 221 5.92 21.73 16.52
N PRO A 222 6.80 22.10 17.50
CA PRO A 222 7.32 21.16 18.49
C PRO A 222 6.20 20.45 19.25
N ASP A 223 6.27 19.12 19.34
CA ASP A 223 5.37 18.25 20.10
C ASP A 223 3.87 18.30 19.69
N GLU A 224 3.48 19.10 18.70
CA GLU A 224 2.07 19.32 18.37
C GLU A 224 1.55 18.36 17.30
N LEU A 225 2.41 17.86 16.42
CA LEU A 225 2.07 16.99 15.29
C LEU A 225 3.00 15.77 15.24
N LEU A 226 2.43 14.58 15.09
CA LEU A 226 3.16 13.33 14.88
C LEU A 226 3.71 13.32 13.45
N PRO A 227 5.05 13.26 13.26
CA PRO A 227 5.67 13.22 11.94
C PRO A 227 5.37 11.91 11.22
N LEU A 228 4.93 12.00 9.97
CA LEU A 228 4.72 10.86 9.07
C LEU A 228 5.65 10.94 7.86
N TYR A 229 6.38 9.87 7.58
CA TYR A 229 7.35 9.80 6.47
C TYR A 229 6.78 9.05 5.26
N GLY A 230 7.46 9.17 4.11
CA GLY A 230 7.09 8.49 2.88
C GLY A 230 8.26 7.73 2.25
N GLY A 231 8.00 7.17 1.08
CA GLY A 231 9.03 6.65 0.20
C GLY A 231 8.45 5.86 -0.97
N TYR A 232 9.00 6.07 -2.17
CA TYR A 232 8.49 5.47 -3.39
C TYR A 232 9.55 4.65 -4.12
N THR A 233 9.09 3.65 -4.89
CA THR A 233 9.98 2.81 -5.72
C THR A 233 10.41 3.51 -7.00
N GLU A 234 9.54 4.38 -7.53
CA GLU A 234 9.74 5.25 -8.68
C GLU A 234 9.00 6.59 -8.49
N THR A 235 9.13 7.56 -9.40
CA THR A 235 8.42 8.85 -9.32
C THR A 235 7.96 9.33 -10.69
N PHE A 236 6.82 10.01 -10.77
CA PHE A 236 6.40 10.68 -12.00
C PHE A 236 6.88 12.15 -12.08
N TRP A 237 7.31 12.72 -10.96
CA TRP A 237 7.60 14.16 -10.81
C TRP A 237 9.08 14.52 -11.03
N THR A 238 9.93 13.54 -11.37
CA THR A 238 11.33 13.78 -11.75
C THR A 238 11.46 13.98 -13.27
N GLU A 239 12.64 14.36 -13.72
CA GLU A 239 12.92 14.65 -15.12
C GLU A 239 12.75 13.41 -16.02
N ALA A 240 12.48 13.62 -17.30
CA ALA A 240 12.24 12.54 -18.27
C ALA A 240 13.53 11.86 -18.78
N ASP A 241 14.64 11.95 -18.04
CA ASP A 241 15.96 11.43 -18.44
C ASP A 241 16.08 9.90 -18.38
N GLY A 242 15.04 9.24 -17.84
CA GLY A 242 14.95 7.80 -17.67
C GLY A 242 15.87 7.21 -16.61
N GLY A 243 16.55 8.04 -15.82
CA GLY A 243 17.31 7.60 -14.66
C GLY A 243 16.40 7.12 -13.53
N TRP A 244 16.85 6.11 -12.79
CA TRP A 244 16.21 5.72 -11.54
C TRP A 244 16.67 6.69 -10.42
N PRO A 245 15.78 7.50 -9.81
CA PRO A 245 16.15 8.52 -8.86
C PRO A 245 16.83 7.94 -7.62
N ASP A 246 17.93 8.56 -7.19
CA ASP A 246 18.66 8.18 -5.97
C ASP A 246 17.77 8.27 -4.71
N THR A 247 16.77 9.15 -4.71
CA THR A 247 15.80 9.29 -3.62
C THR A 247 14.87 8.07 -3.51
N CYS A 248 14.60 7.37 -4.61
CA CYS A 248 13.87 6.10 -4.60
C CYS A 248 14.79 4.93 -4.23
N ARG A 249 15.97 4.91 -4.86
CA ARG A 249 16.98 3.85 -4.72
C ARG A 249 17.35 3.59 -3.26
N LYS A 250 17.51 4.63 -2.45
CA LYS A 250 17.87 4.49 -1.01
C LYS A 250 16.85 3.68 -0.19
N HIS A 251 15.61 3.53 -0.66
CA HIS A 251 14.57 2.80 0.08
C HIS A 251 14.71 1.27 0.04
N PHE A 252 15.64 0.76 -0.76
CA PHE A 252 16.02 -0.67 -0.81
C PHE A 252 17.21 -0.99 0.09
N PHE A 253 17.59 -0.08 0.98
CA PHE A 253 18.67 -0.21 1.95
C PHE A 253 18.14 -0.09 3.36
N PHE A 254 18.60 -0.96 4.27
CA PHE A 254 18.33 -0.81 5.69
C PHE A 254 19.12 0.38 6.25
N THR A 255 18.42 1.34 6.84
CA THR A 255 18.97 2.60 7.35
C THR A 255 18.13 3.15 8.48
N HIS A 256 18.70 4.05 9.29
CA HIS A 256 17.96 4.83 10.28
C HIS A 256 17.59 6.23 9.79
N GLN A 257 17.89 6.55 8.53
CA GLN A 257 17.43 7.77 7.87
C GLN A 257 15.94 7.64 7.53
N ARG A 258 15.12 8.48 8.16
CA ARG A 258 13.66 8.52 7.99
C ARG A 258 13.22 9.36 6.79
N ASP A 259 13.96 10.44 6.54
CA ASP A 259 13.60 11.48 5.58
C ASP A 259 13.74 11.03 4.11
N ASP A 260 12.79 11.46 3.28
CA ASP A 260 12.90 11.42 1.82
C ASP A 260 12.81 12.80 1.17
N GLU A 261 13.97 13.36 0.84
CA GLU A 261 14.07 14.61 0.10
C GLU A 261 13.63 14.54 -1.36
N GLY A 262 13.16 13.41 -1.89
CA GLY A 262 12.68 13.30 -3.27
C GLY A 262 11.20 13.64 -3.45
N ILE A 263 10.37 13.41 -2.45
CA ILE A 263 8.91 13.53 -2.55
C ILE A 263 8.49 15.00 -2.65
N GLY A 264 7.63 15.30 -3.62
CA GLY A 264 7.13 16.67 -3.89
C GLY A 264 8.23 17.68 -4.25
N ALA A 265 9.41 17.20 -4.66
CA ALA A 265 10.59 18.05 -4.78
C ALA A 265 10.47 19.15 -5.85
N ASP A 266 9.64 18.93 -6.87
CA ASP A 266 9.33 19.88 -7.93
C ASP A 266 8.36 20.99 -7.52
N LEU A 267 7.60 20.79 -6.43
CA LEU A 267 6.72 21.81 -5.84
C LEU A 267 7.41 22.62 -4.72
N ARG A 268 8.61 22.22 -4.29
CA ARG A 268 9.33 22.88 -3.21
C ARG A 268 10.06 24.16 -3.65
N PRO A 269 10.07 25.21 -2.81
CA PRO A 269 10.99 26.32 -2.99
C PRO A 269 12.46 25.84 -2.94
N VAL A 270 13.30 26.37 -3.83
CA VAL A 270 14.73 26.01 -4.00
C VAL A 270 15.56 26.17 -2.70
N THR A 271 15.03 26.86 -1.70
CA THR A 271 15.68 27.16 -0.40
C THR A 271 15.54 26.06 0.66
N ALA A 272 14.83 24.96 0.39
CA ALA A 272 14.74 23.83 1.33
C ALA A 272 16.10 23.12 1.46
N VAL A 273 16.58 22.97 2.71
CA VAL A 273 17.96 22.56 3.01
C VAL A 273 18.15 21.06 2.80
N ARG A 274 18.96 20.68 1.80
CA ARG A 274 19.56 19.33 1.74
C ARG A 274 20.45 19.12 2.97
N GLY A 275 20.22 18.05 3.73
CA GLY A 275 21.11 17.62 4.81
C GLY A 275 20.89 18.31 6.16
N SER A 276 19.63 18.59 6.55
CA SER A 276 19.35 18.91 7.94
C SER A 276 19.86 17.79 8.86
N ALA A 277 20.47 18.18 9.99
CA ALA A 277 20.97 17.32 11.06
C ALA A 277 19.96 16.22 11.44
N PRO A 278 20.39 15.09 12.07
CA PRO A 278 19.49 14.03 12.50
C PRO A 278 18.24 14.65 13.12
N ASP A 279 17.12 14.26 12.54
CA ASP A 279 15.79 14.73 12.87
C ASP A 279 15.68 14.94 14.39
N ALA A 280 15.57 16.21 14.81
CA ALA A 280 15.47 16.57 16.23
C ALA A 280 14.27 15.88 16.92
N SER A 281 13.35 15.33 16.12
CA SER A 281 12.19 14.56 16.55
C SER A 281 12.46 13.05 16.70
N ALA A 282 13.57 12.51 16.19
CA ALA A 282 13.83 11.06 16.14
C ALA A 282 13.88 10.38 17.51
N ASP A 283 14.36 11.09 18.53
CA ASP A 283 14.40 10.61 19.93
C ASP A 283 13.10 10.85 20.70
N ARG A 284 12.15 11.60 20.11
CA ARG A 284 10.87 11.97 20.74
C ARG A 284 9.68 11.26 20.12
N PHE A 285 9.75 10.88 18.85
CA PHE A 285 8.65 10.29 18.09
C PHE A 285 9.03 8.95 17.46
N PRO A 286 8.07 8.02 17.39
CA PRO A 286 8.25 6.78 16.66
C PRO A 286 8.44 7.06 15.16
N TRP A 287 9.11 6.16 14.45
CA TRP A 287 9.13 6.21 12.99
C TRP A 287 7.82 5.67 12.43
N ALA A 288 6.98 6.55 11.89
CA ALA A 288 5.72 6.18 11.25
C ALA A 288 5.69 6.61 9.79
N THR A 289 5.19 5.78 8.87
CA THR A 289 5.05 6.14 7.46
C THR A 289 3.58 6.25 7.06
N CYS A 290 3.27 7.20 6.17
CA CYS A 290 1.92 7.39 5.62
C CYS A 290 1.84 7.25 4.10
N GLU A 291 2.94 7.54 3.40
CA GLU A 291 3.01 7.53 1.93
C GLU A 291 4.15 6.67 1.43
N LEU A 292 4.09 5.37 1.76
CA LEU A 292 4.85 4.37 1.01
C LEU A 292 4.13 4.12 -0.31
N GLY A 293 4.85 4.17 -1.42
CA GLY A 293 4.26 3.93 -2.74
C GLY A 293 3.59 2.57 -2.84
N GLY A 294 2.26 2.52 -2.72
CA GLY A 294 1.46 1.34 -3.07
C GLY A 294 1.35 1.14 -4.59
N GLY A 295 1.74 2.17 -5.33
CA GLY A 295 1.87 2.22 -6.77
C GLY A 295 2.57 3.53 -7.16
N MET A 296 2.31 4.01 -8.37
CA MET A 296 2.76 5.32 -8.86
C MET A 296 1.83 5.85 -9.95
N ALA A 297 1.45 7.12 -9.85
CA ALA A 297 0.77 7.83 -10.93
C ALA A 297 1.67 7.98 -12.16
N ALA A 298 1.10 8.38 -13.29
CA ALA A 298 1.85 8.64 -14.52
C ALA A 298 1.58 10.06 -15.00
N SER A 299 2.61 10.89 -15.02
CA SER A 299 2.57 12.19 -15.68
C SER A 299 2.84 12.03 -17.16
N TYR A 300 2.43 13.03 -17.94
CA TYR A 300 2.59 12.97 -19.38
C TYR A 300 4.06 12.82 -19.77
N HIS A 301 4.97 13.56 -19.11
CA HIS A 301 6.41 13.53 -19.38
C HIS A 301 7.15 12.34 -18.74
N ARG A 302 6.61 11.69 -17.70
CA ARG A 302 7.27 10.55 -17.05
C ARG A 302 6.27 9.49 -16.59
N ARG A 303 6.34 8.32 -17.23
CA ARG A 303 5.38 7.22 -17.06
C ARG A 303 6.07 6.00 -16.48
N PRO A 304 6.38 6.02 -15.18
CA PRO A 304 7.06 4.91 -14.52
C PRO A 304 6.17 3.67 -14.48
N ARG A 305 6.81 2.50 -14.42
CA ARG A 305 6.16 1.23 -14.15
C ARG A 305 6.73 0.67 -12.86
N VAL A 306 5.85 0.29 -11.95
CA VAL A 306 6.20 -0.29 -10.66
C VAL A 306 5.69 -1.72 -10.58
N ASP A 307 6.56 -2.66 -10.21
CA ASP A 307 6.19 -4.07 -10.06
C ASP A 307 5.91 -4.42 -8.59
N ALA A 308 5.12 -5.48 -8.38
CA ALA A 308 4.67 -5.88 -7.04
C ALA A 308 5.83 -6.18 -6.08
N ALA A 309 6.88 -6.83 -6.57
CA ALA A 309 8.07 -7.15 -5.79
C ALA A 309 8.81 -5.88 -5.31
N ASP A 310 8.83 -4.81 -6.11
CA ASP A 310 9.47 -3.55 -5.75
C ASP A 310 8.79 -2.93 -4.52
N ILE A 311 7.47 -2.88 -4.55
CA ILE A 311 6.64 -2.29 -3.50
C ILE A 311 6.70 -3.13 -2.23
N ALA A 312 6.66 -4.46 -2.37
CA ALA A 312 6.80 -5.40 -1.26
C ALA A 312 8.19 -5.27 -0.59
N ALA A 313 9.26 -5.18 -1.37
CA ALA A 313 10.61 -5.01 -0.85
C ALA A 313 10.81 -3.65 -0.16
N LEU A 314 10.20 -2.58 -0.68
CA LEU A 314 10.19 -1.26 -0.04
C LEU A 314 9.52 -1.34 1.34
N GLY A 315 8.30 -1.88 1.43
CA GLY A 315 7.58 -2.05 2.70
C GLY A 315 8.36 -2.87 3.72
N LEU A 316 8.87 -4.04 3.30
CA LEU A 316 9.67 -4.92 4.15
C LEU A 316 10.94 -4.23 4.67
N THR A 317 11.61 -3.48 3.79
CA THR A 317 12.80 -2.71 4.17
C THR A 317 12.46 -1.68 5.25
N LYS A 318 11.34 -0.96 5.15
CA LYS A 318 10.92 0.02 6.17
C LYS A 318 10.63 -0.61 7.53
N ILE A 319 10.04 -1.81 7.55
CA ILE A 319 9.83 -2.56 8.80
C ILE A 319 11.20 -2.89 9.43
N GLY A 320 12.15 -3.41 8.65
CA GLY A 320 13.50 -3.71 9.14
C GLY A 320 14.29 -2.47 9.59
N CYS A 321 14.06 -1.31 8.95
CA CYS A 321 14.70 -0.04 9.29
C CYS A 321 14.27 0.55 10.64
N GLY A 322 13.10 0.19 11.16
CA GLY A 322 12.61 0.78 12.40
C GLY A 322 11.18 1.32 12.34
N SER A 323 10.54 1.36 11.17
CA SER A 323 9.17 1.87 11.08
C SER A 323 8.21 0.99 11.91
N VAL A 324 7.24 1.64 12.55
CA VAL A 324 6.21 1.02 13.41
C VAL A 324 4.78 1.35 12.96
N TRP A 325 4.64 2.00 11.81
CA TRP A 325 3.39 2.27 11.12
C TRP A 325 3.69 2.11 9.62
N GLN A 326 2.95 1.27 8.90
CA GLN A 326 3.05 1.16 7.44
C GLN A 326 1.84 1.83 6.78
N GLY A 327 2.03 2.99 6.16
CA GLY A 327 0.98 3.65 5.38
C GLY A 327 1.28 3.65 3.90
N TYR A 328 0.30 3.26 3.08
CA TYR A 328 0.43 3.12 1.64
C TYR A 328 -0.39 4.15 0.85
N TYR A 329 0.28 4.87 -0.04
CA TYR A 329 -0.32 5.83 -0.96
C TYR A 329 -0.03 5.40 -2.41
N MET A 330 -1.02 5.15 -3.25
CA MET A 330 -2.41 4.81 -2.94
C MET A 330 -2.55 3.32 -2.62
N PHE A 331 -3.50 2.96 -1.75
CA PHE A 331 -3.91 1.56 -1.62
C PHE A 331 -5.08 1.22 -2.56
N HIS A 332 -5.97 2.20 -2.77
CA HIS A 332 -6.97 2.16 -3.81
C HIS A 332 -6.98 3.50 -4.55
N GLY A 333 -6.73 3.46 -5.87
CA GLY A 333 -6.72 4.65 -6.71
C GLY A 333 -8.12 5.24 -6.92
N GLY A 334 -8.65 5.11 -8.12
CA GLY A 334 -10.00 5.54 -8.50
C GLY A 334 -9.99 6.41 -9.76
N THR A 335 -11.02 7.23 -9.93
CA THR A 335 -11.20 8.14 -11.07
C THR A 335 -11.49 9.54 -10.55
N ASN A 336 -10.82 10.57 -11.07
CA ASN A 336 -11.18 11.95 -10.79
C ASN A 336 -12.64 12.21 -11.15
N PRO A 337 -13.42 12.89 -10.28
CA PRO A 337 -14.78 13.27 -10.64
C PRO A 337 -14.76 14.26 -11.82
N VAL A 338 -15.82 14.25 -12.61
CA VAL A 338 -16.04 15.28 -13.63
C VAL A 338 -16.37 16.59 -12.91
N GLY A 339 -15.55 17.63 -13.12
CA GLY A 339 -15.81 18.96 -12.59
C GLY A 339 -16.96 19.66 -13.32
N GLU A 340 -17.61 20.60 -12.64
CA GLU A 340 -18.72 21.39 -13.15
C GLU A 340 -18.25 22.46 -14.17
N SER A 341 -17.05 23.00 -13.98
CA SER A 341 -16.48 24.11 -14.75
C SER A 341 -15.13 23.77 -15.36
N THR A 342 -14.32 22.96 -14.68
CA THR A 342 -12.97 22.59 -15.14
C THR A 342 -12.71 21.11 -14.98
N THR A 343 -11.69 20.61 -15.67
CA THR A 343 -11.10 19.31 -15.32
C THR A 343 -10.33 19.43 -13.99
N LEU A 344 -10.24 18.35 -13.21
CA LEU A 344 -9.83 18.41 -11.81
C LEU A 344 -8.46 17.78 -11.51
N GLN A 345 -7.79 17.20 -12.50
CA GLN A 345 -6.43 16.69 -12.37
C GLN A 345 -5.38 17.82 -12.24
N GLU A 346 -4.22 17.48 -11.68
CA GLU A 346 -3.02 18.31 -11.80
C GLU A 346 -2.66 18.56 -13.28
N SER A 347 -2.43 19.83 -13.64
CA SER A 347 -2.11 20.22 -15.02
C SER A 347 -1.30 21.50 -15.12
N HIS A 348 -0.45 21.57 -16.15
CA HIS A 348 0.25 22.77 -16.59
C HIS A 348 -0.67 23.98 -16.80
N ALA A 349 -1.95 23.77 -17.10
CA ALA A 349 -2.96 24.84 -17.24
C ALA A 349 -3.12 25.67 -15.96
N THR A 350 -2.72 25.15 -14.80
CA THR A 350 -2.73 25.84 -13.49
C THR A 350 -1.34 26.23 -13.00
N GLY A 351 -0.32 26.10 -13.84
CA GLY A 351 1.07 26.36 -13.46
C GLY A 351 1.74 25.23 -12.67
N TYR A 352 1.07 24.08 -12.51
CA TYR A 352 1.72 22.87 -11.97
C TYR A 352 2.80 22.36 -12.92
N PRO A 353 3.80 21.63 -12.40
CA PRO A 353 4.92 21.13 -13.19
C PRO A 353 4.61 19.81 -13.92
N ASN A 354 3.44 19.21 -13.72
CA ASN A 354 3.05 17.98 -14.39
C ASN A 354 1.67 18.11 -15.05
N ASP A 355 1.46 17.39 -16.16
CA ASP A 355 0.15 17.07 -16.70
C ASP A 355 -0.18 15.63 -16.35
N LEU A 356 -1.30 15.40 -15.67
CA LEU A 356 -1.83 14.08 -15.37
C LEU A 356 -3.04 13.74 -16.27
N PRO A 357 -3.48 12.46 -16.33
CA PRO A 357 -4.73 12.11 -16.98
C PRO A 357 -5.91 12.85 -16.36
N VAL A 358 -6.89 13.20 -17.20
CA VAL A 358 -8.09 13.94 -16.80
C VAL A 358 -8.92 13.12 -15.82
N LEU A 359 -9.12 11.82 -16.12
CA LEU A 359 -10.01 10.95 -15.36
C LEU A 359 -9.22 9.93 -14.54
N THR A 360 -8.39 9.11 -15.17
CA THR A 360 -7.81 7.97 -14.44
C THR A 360 -6.91 8.42 -13.30
N TYR A 361 -7.16 7.84 -12.12
CA TYR A 361 -6.28 7.91 -10.97
C TYR A 361 -5.98 6.50 -10.46
N ASP A 362 -5.80 5.56 -11.40
CA ASP A 362 -5.50 4.16 -11.13
C ASP A 362 -4.30 3.95 -10.21
N PHE A 363 -3.31 4.85 -10.32
CA PHE A 363 -2.09 4.90 -9.52
C PHE A 363 -1.26 3.61 -9.57
N GLN A 364 -1.58 2.62 -10.40
CA GLN A 364 -0.99 1.29 -10.32
C GLN A 364 -1.20 0.62 -8.94
N ALA A 365 -2.18 1.09 -8.16
CA ALA A 365 -2.41 0.70 -6.76
C ALA A 365 -2.81 -0.77 -6.59
N PRO A 366 -2.71 -1.34 -5.36
CA PRO A 366 -3.14 -2.71 -5.03
C PRO A 366 -4.57 -3.01 -5.45
N LEU A 367 -5.47 -2.06 -5.21
CA LEU A 367 -6.79 -2.03 -5.82
C LEU A 367 -6.78 -0.96 -6.91
N GLY A 368 -6.90 -1.42 -8.17
CA GLY A 368 -6.88 -0.53 -9.34
C GLY A 368 -8.09 0.41 -9.41
N GLU A 369 -8.15 1.21 -10.46
CA GLU A 369 -9.18 2.24 -10.67
C GLU A 369 -10.63 1.75 -10.44
N TYR A 370 -10.94 0.51 -10.80
CA TYR A 370 -12.29 -0.06 -10.68
C TYR A 370 -12.41 -1.09 -9.55
N GLY A 371 -11.44 -1.15 -8.63
CA GLY A 371 -11.42 -2.08 -7.50
C GLY A 371 -10.92 -3.49 -7.87
N GLN A 372 -10.26 -3.64 -9.02
CA GLN A 372 -9.65 -4.91 -9.42
C GLN A 372 -8.36 -5.18 -8.65
N TYR A 373 -8.18 -6.42 -8.20
CA TYR A 373 -7.00 -6.85 -7.45
C TYR A 373 -5.77 -6.93 -8.37
N ARG A 374 -4.61 -6.53 -7.83
CA ARG A 374 -3.30 -6.67 -8.50
C ARG A 374 -2.33 -7.49 -7.65
N PRO A 375 -1.27 -8.08 -8.24
CA PRO A 375 -0.32 -8.91 -7.49
C PRO A 375 0.30 -8.23 -6.26
N VAL A 376 0.47 -6.91 -6.26
CA VAL A 376 0.96 -6.16 -5.09
C VAL A 376 0.02 -6.27 -3.88
N TYR A 377 -1.29 -6.43 -4.08
CA TYR A 377 -2.26 -6.69 -3.01
C TYR A 377 -1.93 -7.98 -2.25
N ASP A 378 -1.53 -9.03 -2.97
CA ASP A 378 -1.19 -10.32 -2.38
C ASP A 378 0.15 -10.29 -1.64
N GLU A 379 1.16 -9.62 -2.21
CA GLU A 379 2.46 -9.45 -1.57
C GLU A 379 2.36 -8.64 -0.27
N LEU A 380 1.60 -7.54 -0.28
CA LEU A 380 1.39 -6.72 0.91
C LEU A 380 0.53 -7.44 1.96
N ARG A 381 -0.52 -8.19 1.55
CA ARG A 381 -1.35 -8.97 2.47
C ARG A 381 -0.52 -9.94 3.30
N LEU A 382 0.47 -10.60 2.71
CA LEU A 382 1.37 -11.48 3.45
C LEU A 382 2.14 -10.75 4.57
N GLN A 383 2.65 -9.55 4.28
CA GLN A 383 3.36 -8.73 5.28
C GLN A 383 2.39 -8.18 6.34
N HIS A 384 1.17 -7.82 5.96
CA HIS A 384 0.18 -7.31 6.90
C HIS A 384 -0.33 -8.39 7.85
N LEU A 385 -0.49 -9.64 7.39
CA LEU A 385 -0.77 -10.78 8.25
C LEU A 385 0.33 -10.96 9.32
N LEU A 386 1.60 -10.82 8.92
CA LEU A 386 2.75 -10.87 9.84
C LEU A 386 2.64 -9.75 10.89
N LEU A 387 2.35 -8.53 10.46
CA LEU A 387 2.20 -7.39 11.38
C LEU A 387 0.97 -7.52 12.29
N ALA A 388 -0.11 -8.16 11.83
CA ALA A 388 -1.31 -8.35 12.64
C ALA A 388 -1.05 -9.19 13.90
N ASP A 389 -0.18 -10.20 13.82
CA ASP A 389 0.13 -11.09 14.95
C ASP A 389 1.39 -10.71 15.70
N PHE A 390 2.42 -10.31 14.95
CA PHE A 390 3.76 -10.11 15.48
C PHE A 390 4.15 -8.64 15.53
N GLY A 391 3.34 -7.72 15.00
CA GLY A 391 3.60 -6.27 15.02
C GLY A 391 3.75 -5.73 16.45
N GLN A 392 3.01 -6.26 17.41
CA GLN A 392 3.16 -5.92 18.83
C GLN A 392 4.52 -6.34 19.43
N LEU A 393 5.17 -7.37 18.86
CA LEU A 393 6.51 -7.81 19.25
C LEU A 393 7.58 -7.00 18.50
N ILE A 394 7.36 -6.74 17.20
CA ILE A 394 8.29 -6.02 16.32
C ILE A 394 8.37 -4.53 16.67
N ALA A 395 7.24 -3.89 16.97
CA ALA A 395 7.18 -2.45 17.25
C ALA A 395 8.18 -1.98 18.35
N PRO A 396 8.28 -2.64 19.52
CA PRO A 396 9.24 -2.26 20.56
C PRO A 396 10.70 -2.66 20.26
N MET A 397 10.93 -3.60 19.33
CA MET A 397 12.27 -4.07 18.98
C MET A 397 13.10 -3.00 18.28
N ALA A 398 14.37 -2.89 18.66
CA ALA A 398 15.32 -1.98 18.03
C ALA A 398 15.74 -2.48 16.64
N SER A 399 15.91 -1.58 15.68
CA SER A 399 16.55 -1.90 14.39
C SER A 399 18.07 -1.90 14.54
N VAL A 400 18.68 -3.03 14.20
CA VAL A 400 20.12 -3.26 14.28
C VAL A 400 20.66 -3.55 12.89
N LEU A 401 21.64 -2.75 12.47
CA LEU A 401 22.33 -2.91 11.19
C LEU A 401 23.63 -3.70 11.39
N PRO A 402 24.05 -4.51 10.40
CA PRO A 402 25.33 -5.22 10.46
C PRO A 402 26.51 -4.24 10.44
N ALA A 403 27.69 -4.74 10.85
CA ALA A 403 28.93 -3.95 10.78
C ALA A 403 29.38 -3.73 9.33
N GLU A 404 29.20 -4.74 8.47
CA GLU A 404 29.40 -4.63 7.03
C GLU A 404 28.10 -4.17 6.37
N GLN A 405 28.10 -2.93 5.89
CA GLN A 405 26.98 -2.31 5.18
C GLN A 405 27.41 -1.93 3.77
N PRO A 406 26.46 -1.79 2.84
CA PRO A 406 26.74 -1.29 1.50
C PRO A 406 27.52 0.03 1.53
N ARG A 407 28.53 0.17 0.66
CA ARG A 407 29.43 1.35 0.64
C ARG A 407 28.80 2.62 0.06
N GLY A 408 27.54 2.53 -0.37
CA GLY A 408 26.77 3.58 -1.01
C GLY A 408 25.65 2.97 -1.85
N GLN A 409 24.83 3.82 -2.48
CA GLN A 409 23.65 3.36 -3.20
C GLN A 409 23.94 2.60 -4.50
N GLY A 410 25.16 2.73 -5.05
CA GLY A 410 25.62 1.95 -6.21
C GLY A 410 26.21 0.58 -5.85
N ASP A 411 26.30 0.24 -4.56
CA ASP A 411 26.80 -1.06 -4.13
C ASP A 411 25.73 -2.15 -4.33
N ARG A 412 26.06 -3.10 -5.20
CA ARG A 412 25.23 -4.26 -5.52
C ARG A 412 25.83 -5.57 -5.00
N GLU A 413 27.04 -5.56 -4.45
CA GLU A 413 27.77 -6.78 -4.09
C GLU A 413 27.62 -7.11 -2.60
N THR A 414 27.23 -6.13 -1.78
CA THR A 414 27.02 -6.32 -0.34
C THR A 414 25.58 -6.74 -0.05
N LEU A 415 25.39 -7.91 0.57
CA LEU A 415 24.08 -8.39 1.01
C LEU A 415 23.46 -7.39 2.00
N ARG A 416 22.21 -6.98 1.74
CA ARG A 416 21.50 -6.02 2.59
C ARG A 416 20.59 -6.77 3.55
N TRP A 417 20.84 -6.60 4.84
CA TRP A 417 20.07 -7.24 5.89
C TRP A 417 20.10 -6.43 7.19
N ALA A 418 19.13 -6.66 8.06
CA ALA A 418 19.01 -6.05 9.38
C ALA A 418 18.31 -7.00 10.35
N VAL A 419 18.37 -6.69 11.65
CA VAL A 419 17.60 -7.40 12.68
C VAL A 419 16.75 -6.41 13.46
N ARG A 420 15.45 -6.68 13.61
CA ARG A 420 14.65 -6.09 14.68
C ARG A 420 14.80 -7.01 15.90
N GLY A 421 15.34 -6.53 17.02
CA GLY A 421 15.51 -7.36 18.23
C GLY A 421 15.36 -6.62 19.56
N ASP A 422 15.13 -7.39 20.63
CA ASP A 422 14.91 -6.89 22.00
C ASP A 422 16.01 -7.31 23.00
N GLY A 423 17.10 -7.90 22.51
CA GLY A 423 18.20 -8.46 23.31
C GLY A 423 18.07 -9.96 23.59
N SER A 424 16.86 -10.52 23.47
CA SER A 424 16.56 -11.94 23.72
C SER A 424 15.99 -12.68 22.51
N SER A 425 15.22 -12.00 21.67
CA SER A 425 14.53 -12.49 20.48
C SER A 425 14.56 -11.43 19.35
N GLY A 426 14.17 -11.83 18.14
CA GLY A 426 14.10 -10.88 17.04
C GLY A 426 13.58 -11.45 15.73
N PHE A 427 13.70 -10.62 14.69
CA PHE A 427 13.33 -10.92 13.31
C PHE A 427 14.45 -10.42 12.39
N LEU A 428 14.99 -11.32 11.56
CA LEU A 428 16.00 -10.99 10.55
C LEU A 428 15.29 -10.59 9.25
N PHE A 429 15.65 -9.45 8.69
CA PHE A 429 15.13 -8.94 7.42
C PHE A 429 16.25 -8.95 6.40
N VAL A 430 15.97 -9.44 5.19
CA VAL A 430 16.89 -9.43 4.05
C VAL A 430 16.20 -8.76 2.88
N ASN A 431 16.92 -7.90 2.18
CA ASN A 431 16.51 -7.36 0.90
C ASN A 431 17.63 -7.52 -0.13
N ASN A 432 17.50 -8.52 -0.99
CA ASN A 432 18.32 -8.74 -2.18
C ASN A 432 17.52 -8.45 -3.48
N HIS A 433 16.55 -7.53 -3.39
CA HIS A 433 15.73 -7.04 -4.49
C HIS A 433 15.89 -5.53 -4.68
N GLN A 434 15.92 -5.09 -5.94
CA GLN A 434 15.72 -3.68 -6.29
C GLN A 434 15.26 -3.52 -7.76
N PRO A 435 14.53 -2.45 -8.08
CA PRO A 435 14.15 -2.09 -9.45
C PRO A 435 15.37 -1.76 -10.32
N HIS A 436 15.22 -1.89 -11.65
CA HIS A 436 16.14 -1.47 -12.72
C HIS A 436 17.53 -2.14 -12.75
N GLU A 437 18.13 -2.41 -11.60
CA GLU A 437 19.50 -2.88 -11.44
C GLU A 437 19.52 -4.15 -10.58
N PRO A 438 19.27 -5.34 -11.14
CA PRO A 438 19.23 -6.58 -10.36
C PRO A 438 20.49 -6.81 -9.53
N LEU A 439 20.29 -7.28 -8.30
CA LEU A 439 21.35 -7.68 -7.37
C LEU A 439 21.79 -9.13 -7.66
N PRO A 440 23.07 -9.49 -7.48
CA PRO A 440 23.57 -10.83 -7.72
C PRO A 440 23.08 -11.81 -6.64
N ASP A 441 23.20 -13.11 -6.93
CA ASP A 441 23.06 -14.16 -5.91
C ASP A 441 24.19 -14.05 -4.87
N HIS A 442 23.88 -14.36 -3.61
CA HIS A 442 24.86 -14.50 -2.54
C HIS A 442 25.00 -15.98 -2.12
N PRO A 443 25.92 -16.75 -2.73
CA PRO A 443 26.11 -18.16 -2.42
C PRO A 443 26.85 -18.40 -1.11
N ALA A 444 26.63 -19.57 -0.51
CA ALA A 444 27.31 -20.00 0.73
C ALA A 444 27.18 -18.98 1.87
N THR A 445 25.96 -18.48 2.05
CA THR A 445 25.53 -17.49 3.02
C THR A 445 25.01 -18.16 4.29
N SER A 446 25.48 -17.67 5.44
CA SER A 446 24.99 -18.05 6.77
C SER A 446 25.01 -16.82 7.69
N PHE A 447 24.20 -16.86 8.74
CA PHE A 447 24.02 -15.78 9.69
C PHE A 447 24.41 -16.22 11.11
N GLY A 448 25.13 -15.35 11.80
CA GLY A 448 25.46 -15.43 13.22
C GLY A 448 24.81 -14.25 13.96
N VAL A 449 23.75 -14.50 14.74
CA VAL A 449 23.05 -13.43 15.49
C VAL A 449 23.26 -13.65 16.98
N ALA A 450 24.05 -12.78 17.60
CA ALA A 450 24.35 -12.82 19.03
C ALA A 450 23.32 -12.02 19.83
N PHE A 451 22.67 -12.71 20.76
CA PHE A 451 21.83 -12.14 21.82
C PHE A 451 22.58 -12.11 23.15
N GLU A 452 21.95 -11.64 24.23
CA GLU A 452 22.58 -11.60 25.56
C GLU A 452 23.07 -12.98 26.02
N ASP A 453 22.23 -14.01 25.88
CA ASP A 453 22.48 -15.36 26.39
C ASP A 453 23.09 -16.33 25.36
N GLY A 454 23.61 -15.82 24.25
CA GLY A 454 24.34 -16.64 23.27
C GLY A 454 24.04 -16.30 21.81
N GLU A 455 24.77 -16.96 20.91
CA GLU A 455 24.71 -16.75 19.46
C GLU A 455 23.89 -17.84 18.76
N LEU A 456 23.02 -17.42 17.84
CA LEU A 456 22.40 -18.30 16.86
C LEU A 456 23.30 -18.39 15.64
N SER A 457 23.52 -19.60 15.13
CA SER A 457 24.12 -19.83 13.82
C SER A 457 23.12 -20.59 12.96
N PHE A 458 22.78 -20.04 11.80
CA PHE A 458 21.76 -20.60 10.89
C PHE A 458 22.02 -20.17 9.44
N PRO A 459 21.51 -20.90 8.43
CA PRO A 459 20.84 -22.21 8.51
C PRO A 459 21.80 -23.32 8.98
N SER A 460 21.32 -24.57 9.05
CA SER A 460 22.18 -25.70 9.42
C SER A 460 23.31 -25.92 8.41
N GLU A 461 23.07 -25.63 7.13
CA GLU A 461 24.07 -25.51 6.08
C GLU A 461 23.98 -24.14 5.38
N PRO A 462 25.10 -23.57 4.87
CA PRO A 462 25.05 -22.32 4.13
C PRO A 462 24.18 -22.41 2.87
N VAL A 463 23.33 -21.42 2.66
CA VAL A 463 22.39 -21.34 1.52
C VAL A 463 22.82 -20.30 0.50
N THR A 464 22.20 -20.30 -0.67
CA THR A 464 22.25 -19.14 -1.58
C THR A 464 21.08 -18.22 -1.26
N VAL A 465 21.34 -16.93 -1.03
CA VAL A 465 20.28 -15.91 -1.07
C VAL A 465 20.14 -15.48 -2.53
N PRO A 466 19.03 -15.78 -3.21
CA PRO A 466 18.91 -15.53 -4.64
C PRO A 466 18.69 -14.05 -4.95
N SER A 467 19.00 -13.65 -6.17
CA SER A 467 18.59 -12.39 -6.78
C SER A 467 17.07 -12.22 -6.68
N GLY A 468 16.62 -11.04 -6.26
CA GLY A 468 15.20 -10.72 -6.09
C GLY A 468 14.59 -11.20 -4.77
N ALA A 469 15.36 -11.82 -3.87
CA ALA A 469 14.85 -12.24 -2.57
C ALA A 469 14.56 -11.05 -1.64
N SER A 470 13.39 -11.04 -0.99
CA SER A 470 13.07 -10.11 0.10
C SER A 470 12.21 -10.85 1.11
N PHE A 471 12.70 -11.01 2.35
CA PHE A 471 12.04 -11.87 3.35
C PHE A 471 12.37 -11.49 4.79
N CYS A 472 11.54 -11.99 5.71
CA CYS A 472 11.71 -11.90 7.16
C CYS A 472 11.81 -13.31 7.77
N TRP A 473 12.83 -13.60 8.59
CA TRP A 473 12.97 -14.86 9.33
C TRP A 473 12.86 -14.64 10.85
N PRO A 474 12.15 -15.51 11.58
CA PRO A 474 11.98 -15.37 13.02
C PRO A 474 13.23 -15.87 13.77
N LEU A 475 13.58 -15.22 14.88
CA LEU A 475 14.69 -15.60 15.75
C LEU A 475 14.19 -15.71 17.20
N ARG A 476 14.25 -16.92 17.78
CA ARG A 476 13.77 -17.23 19.14
C ARG A 476 12.31 -16.81 19.39
N LEU A 477 11.45 -17.05 18.42
CA LEU A 477 10.02 -16.78 18.52
C LEU A 477 9.35 -17.85 19.40
N ASP A 478 8.60 -17.42 20.42
CA ASP A 478 7.75 -18.33 21.19
C ASP A 478 6.45 -18.63 20.43
N VAL A 479 6.08 -19.90 20.33
CA VAL A 479 4.86 -20.35 19.67
C VAL A 479 4.22 -21.41 20.56
N GLY A 480 3.17 -21.07 21.30
CA GLY A 480 2.44 -22.03 22.13
C GLY A 480 3.32 -22.77 23.13
N GLY A 481 4.36 -22.14 23.68
CA GLY A 481 5.27 -22.72 24.67
C GLY A 481 6.46 -23.52 24.12
N VAL A 482 6.59 -23.68 22.80
CA VAL A 482 7.85 -24.11 22.16
C VAL A 482 8.59 -22.88 21.62
N ARG A 483 9.92 -22.86 21.79
CA ARG A 483 10.75 -21.80 21.23
C ARG A 483 11.26 -22.20 19.85
N LEU A 484 10.81 -21.49 18.83
CA LEU A 484 11.38 -21.52 17.48
C LEU A 484 12.69 -20.73 17.48
N GLU A 485 13.83 -21.42 17.63
CA GLU A 485 15.16 -20.80 17.64
C GLU A 485 15.39 -19.99 16.37
N TRP A 486 15.06 -20.57 15.22
CA TRP A 486 15.03 -19.91 13.92
C TRP A 486 14.26 -20.77 12.91
N ALA A 487 13.80 -20.15 11.83
CA ALA A 487 13.33 -20.84 10.62
C ALA A 487 13.86 -20.14 9.38
N THR A 488 14.15 -20.89 8.31
CA THR A 488 14.42 -20.33 6.97
C THR A 488 13.14 -20.15 6.15
N ALA A 489 12.05 -19.82 6.83
CA ALA A 489 10.74 -19.54 6.27
C ALA A 489 10.11 -18.35 7.01
N GLN A 490 9.34 -17.54 6.29
CA GLN A 490 8.76 -16.29 6.80
C GLN A 490 7.50 -16.55 7.62
N PRO A 491 7.39 -16.05 8.86
CA PRO A 491 6.12 -16.06 9.58
C PRO A 491 5.07 -15.23 8.86
N VAL A 492 3.88 -15.82 8.68
CA VAL A 492 2.73 -15.17 8.05
C VAL A 492 1.69 -14.82 9.11
N CYS A 493 1.18 -15.80 9.84
CA CYS A 493 0.22 -15.58 10.91
C CYS A 493 0.14 -16.82 11.80
N THR A 494 -0.64 -16.72 12.87
CA THR A 494 -1.08 -17.81 13.71
C THR A 494 -2.57 -18.07 13.49
N VAL A 495 -2.95 -19.32 13.70
CA VAL A 495 -4.33 -19.80 13.61
C VAL A 495 -4.55 -20.82 14.72
N GLU A 496 -5.66 -20.72 15.43
CA GLU A 496 -6.05 -21.70 16.46
C GLU A 496 -6.80 -22.89 15.84
N ASP A 497 -6.39 -24.11 16.19
CA ASP A 497 -6.97 -25.37 15.70
C ASP A 497 -7.19 -26.33 16.87
N ASP A 498 -8.44 -26.61 17.26
CA ASP A 498 -8.77 -27.57 18.33
C ASP A 498 -7.93 -27.40 19.63
N GLY A 499 -7.68 -26.14 20.03
CA GLY A 499 -6.93 -25.80 21.24
C GLY A 499 -5.40 -25.85 21.12
N ARG A 500 -4.86 -26.02 19.90
CA ARG A 500 -3.44 -25.78 19.59
C ARG A 500 -3.24 -24.56 18.70
N THR A 501 -2.15 -23.84 18.93
CA THR A 501 -1.68 -22.79 18.04
C THR A 501 -0.94 -23.39 16.85
N VAL A 502 -1.27 -22.94 15.64
CA VAL A 502 -0.53 -23.26 14.41
C VAL A 502 0.10 -22.00 13.85
N LEU A 503 1.45 -21.97 13.81
CA LEU A 503 2.20 -20.93 13.10
C LEU A 503 2.24 -21.26 11.61
N VAL A 504 1.76 -20.35 10.78
CA VAL A 504 1.84 -20.41 9.33
C VAL A 504 3.14 -19.73 8.89
N LEU A 505 3.95 -20.46 8.14
CA LEU A 505 5.20 -20.02 7.55
C LEU A 505 5.08 -20.06 6.01
N ALA A 506 5.70 -19.11 5.33
CA ALA A 506 5.87 -19.10 3.88
C ALA A 506 7.33 -19.42 3.54
N ALA A 507 7.55 -20.41 2.68
CA ALA A 507 8.87 -20.71 2.15
C ALA A 507 9.39 -19.51 1.31
N VAL A 508 10.71 -19.33 1.31
CA VAL A 508 11.37 -18.32 0.46
C VAL A 508 11.79 -19.00 -0.84
N ASP A 509 11.38 -18.43 -1.99
CA ASP A 509 11.73 -18.99 -3.30
C ASP A 509 13.26 -19.14 -3.43
N GLY A 510 13.70 -20.36 -3.76
CA GLY A 510 15.12 -20.70 -3.90
C GLY A 510 15.86 -21.05 -2.60
N ILE A 511 15.23 -20.98 -1.43
CA ILE A 511 15.82 -21.38 -0.14
C ILE A 511 14.99 -22.51 0.47
N ALA A 512 15.64 -23.64 0.77
CA ALA A 512 14.96 -24.76 1.41
C ALA A 512 14.52 -24.39 2.84
N PRO A 513 13.27 -24.68 3.23
CA PRO A 513 12.79 -24.39 4.57
C PRO A 513 13.35 -25.40 5.58
N GLU A 514 13.86 -24.85 6.67
CA GLU A 514 14.37 -25.53 7.84
C GLU A 514 13.78 -24.89 9.09
N VAL A 515 13.61 -25.69 10.15
CA VAL A 515 13.04 -25.26 11.43
C VAL A 515 13.87 -25.82 12.56
N ALA A 516 14.33 -24.96 13.48
CA ALA A 516 15.03 -25.38 14.68
C ALA A 516 14.24 -25.02 15.94
N LEU A 517 13.98 -26.01 16.80
CA LEU A 517 13.11 -25.91 17.97
C LEU A 517 13.84 -26.28 19.26
N VAL A 518 13.54 -25.56 20.34
CA VAL A 518 13.93 -25.90 21.72
C VAL A 518 12.68 -26.07 22.56
N GLY A 519 12.68 -27.06 23.46
CA GLY A 519 11.54 -27.36 24.33
C GLY A 519 10.49 -28.28 23.70
N ALA A 520 10.84 -28.97 22.61
CA ALA A 520 10.02 -30.03 22.02
C ALA A 520 10.35 -31.40 22.66
N ALA A 521 9.34 -32.11 23.15
CA ALA A 521 9.44 -33.50 23.59
C ALA A 521 9.37 -34.48 22.40
N ALA A 522 8.56 -34.16 21.40
CA ALA A 522 8.47 -34.91 20.16
C ALA A 522 8.18 -33.96 18.98
N VAL A 523 8.76 -34.28 17.81
CA VAL A 523 8.52 -33.56 16.56
C VAL A 523 8.25 -34.57 15.46
N SER A 524 7.21 -34.33 14.67
CA SER A 524 6.87 -35.13 13.48
C SER A 524 6.66 -34.21 12.29
N ALA A 525 7.30 -34.52 11.16
CA ALA A 525 7.13 -33.78 9.92
C ALA A 525 6.60 -34.72 8.83
N PRO A 526 5.71 -34.25 7.94
CA PRO A 526 5.13 -35.05 6.86
C PRO A 526 6.13 -35.31 5.73
N SER A 527 7.20 -34.53 5.68
CA SER A 527 8.33 -34.67 4.79
C SER A 527 9.59 -34.09 5.45
N GLY A 528 10.76 -34.44 4.92
CA GLY A 528 12.03 -34.03 5.48
C GLY A 528 12.56 -34.99 6.55
N GLU A 529 13.61 -34.56 7.23
CA GLU A 529 14.27 -35.32 8.30
C GLU A 529 14.21 -34.54 9.62
N VAL A 530 13.84 -35.24 10.69
CA VAL A 530 13.91 -34.71 12.07
C VAL A 530 15.16 -35.27 12.72
N SER A 531 16.07 -34.38 13.09
CA SER A 531 17.30 -34.70 13.82
C SER A 531 17.38 -33.91 15.13
N TYR A 532 18.21 -34.37 16.07
CA TYR A 532 18.44 -33.68 17.33
C TYR A 532 19.90 -33.28 17.44
N VAL A 533 20.16 -31.98 17.43
CA VAL A 533 21.52 -31.42 17.42
C VAL A 533 21.62 -30.37 18.51
N ASP A 534 22.61 -30.51 19.40
CA ASP A 534 22.88 -29.57 20.50
C ASP A 534 21.65 -29.23 21.36
N GLY A 535 20.81 -30.23 21.64
CA GLY A 535 19.59 -30.06 22.45
C GLY A 535 18.43 -29.38 21.71
N ARG A 536 18.53 -29.21 20.39
CA ARG A 536 17.48 -28.67 19.51
C ARG A 536 16.93 -29.77 18.62
N ALA A 537 15.63 -29.75 18.35
CA ALA A 537 15.05 -30.51 17.26
C ALA A 537 15.19 -29.71 15.97
N LEU A 538 15.86 -30.26 14.96
CA LEU A 538 16.07 -29.66 13.66
C LEU A 538 15.29 -30.45 12.61
N VAL A 539 14.41 -29.75 11.89
CA VAL A 539 13.66 -30.30 10.76
C VAL A 539 14.22 -29.71 9.47
N THR A 540 14.78 -30.54 8.60
CA THR A 540 15.34 -30.12 7.30
C THR A 540 14.63 -30.81 6.14
N GLY A 541 14.73 -30.25 4.94
CA GLY A 541 14.15 -30.84 3.74
C GLY A 541 12.62 -30.88 3.73
N VAL A 542 11.97 -29.95 4.45
CA VAL A 542 10.51 -29.83 4.45
C VAL A 542 10.05 -29.45 3.04
N ARG A 543 9.20 -30.28 2.44
CA ARG A 543 8.53 -29.93 1.18
C ARG A 543 7.34 -29.05 1.51
N ALA A 544 7.48 -27.74 1.26
CA ALA A 544 6.42 -26.77 1.50
C ALA A 544 5.16 -27.06 0.66
N GLY A 545 3.99 -26.81 1.24
CA GLY A 545 2.70 -27.08 0.63
C GLY A 545 1.56 -27.16 1.66
N THR A 546 0.33 -27.40 1.18
CA THR A 546 -0.86 -27.49 2.04
C THR A 546 -0.83 -28.68 3.01
N ASP A 547 0.01 -29.69 2.76
CA ASP A 547 0.22 -30.87 3.60
C ASP A 547 1.37 -30.73 4.60
N ALA A 548 2.14 -29.64 4.55
CA ALA A 548 3.41 -29.46 5.25
C ALA A 548 3.27 -28.96 6.70
N LEU A 549 2.43 -29.63 7.50
CA LEU A 549 2.27 -29.32 8.93
C LEU A 549 3.25 -30.13 9.78
N VAL A 550 4.28 -29.46 10.32
CA VAL A 550 5.16 -30.01 11.35
C VAL A 550 4.43 -29.99 12.68
N GLU A 551 4.27 -31.16 13.28
CA GLU A 551 3.61 -31.37 14.57
C GLU A 551 4.66 -31.39 15.69
N VAL A 552 4.41 -30.62 16.74
CA VAL A 552 5.29 -30.50 17.90
C VAL A 552 4.50 -30.80 19.17
N GLU A 553 5.00 -31.72 19.97
CA GLU A 553 4.60 -31.89 21.37
C GLU A 553 5.65 -31.20 22.24
N THR A 554 5.24 -30.24 23.06
CA THR A 554 6.14 -29.51 23.96
C THR A 554 6.55 -30.41 25.13
N VAL A 555 7.61 -30.04 25.85
CA VAL A 555 7.97 -30.70 27.14
C VAL A 555 6.87 -30.52 28.20
N GLY A 556 6.00 -29.51 28.07
CA GLY A 556 4.83 -29.30 28.93
C GLY A 556 3.62 -30.17 28.58
N GLY A 557 3.65 -30.86 27.44
CA GLY A 557 2.54 -31.70 26.94
C GLY A 557 1.52 -30.94 26.10
N GLU A 558 1.76 -29.67 25.79
CA GLU A 558 0.98 -28.90 24.81
C GLU A 558 1.31 -29.35 23.37
N ARG A 559 0.39 -29.08 22.44
CA ARG A 559 0.58 -29.34 21.02
C ARG A 559 0.70 -28.03 20.26
N VAL A 560 1.64 -27.96 19.33
CA VAL A 560 1.89 -26.81 18.46
C VAL A 560 2.07 -27.30 17.03
N GLY A 561 1.57 -26.54 16.05
CA GLY A 561 1.76 -26.83 14.64
C GLY A 561 2.61 -25.77 13.94
N LEU A 562 3.45 -26.16 12.99
CA LEU A 562 4.15 -25.24 12.07
C LEU A 562 3.79 -25.63 10.63
N LEU A 563 2.92 -24.87 9.99
CA LEU A 563 2.48 -25.11 8.61
C LEU A 563 3.37 -24.34 7.65
N VAL A 564 4.14 -25.04 6.81
CA VAL A 564 5.05 -24.40 5.84
C VAL A 564 4.42 -24.41 4.44
N LEU A 565 3.80 -23.30 4.04
CA LEU A 565 3.26 -23.12 2.70
C LEU A 565 4.38 -22.74 1.71
N ASP A 566 4.26 -23.16 0.45
CA ASP A 566 5.11 -22.60 -0.61
C ASP A 566 4.76 -21.12 -0.86
N ALA A 567 5.70 -20.36 -1.42
CA ALA A 567 5.53 -18.91 -1.59
C ALA A 567 4.32 -18.54 -2.46
N THR A 568 3.96 -19.36 -3.45
CA THR A 568 2.82 -19.08 -4.33
C THR A 568 1.51 -19.31 -3.58
N THR A 569 1.37 -20.45 -2.90
CA THR A 569 0.19 -20.75 -2.08
C THR A 569 0.02 -19.76 -0.93
N ALA A 570 1.12 -19.37 -0.25
CA ALA A 570 1.07 -18.39 0.83
C ALA A 570 0.45 -17.05 0.38
N ARG A 571 0.79 -16.58 -0.83
CA ARG A 571 0.20 -15.36 -1.41
C ARG A 571 -1.30 -15.43 -1.60
N THR A 572 -1.91 -16.62 -1.63
CA THR A 572 -3.37 -16.79 -1.71
C THR A 572 -4.07 -16.80 -0.35
N ALA A 573 -3.32 -16.67 0.75
CA ALA A 573 -3.84 -16.80 2.10
C ALA A 573 -4.54 -15.53 2.60
N TYR A 574 -5.73 -15.72 3.15
CA TYR A 574 -6.53 -14.72 3.84
C TYR A 574 -6.85 -15.22 5.24
N ARG A 575 -7.04 -14.29 6.18
CA ARG A 575 -7.50 -14.63 7.53
C ARG A 575 -8.77 -13.86 7.85
N GLY A 576 -9.76 -14.56 8.37
CA GLY A 576 -11.05 -13.97 8.74
C GLY A 576 -11.90 -14.92 9.57
N VAL A 577 -13.03 -14.44 10.07
CA VAL A 577 -13.98 -15.26 10.83
C VAL A 577 -14.97 -15.89 9.87
N LEU A 578 -15.14 -17.21 9.95
CA LEU A 578 -16.14 -17.94 9.20
C LEU A 578 -16.61 -19.19 9.97
N TRP A 579 -17.93 -19.37 10.03
CA TRP A 579 -18.61 -20.38 10.81
C TRP A 579 -18.23 -20.31 12.30
N GLY A 580 -18.23 -19.09 12.84
CA GLY A 580 -18.00 -18.81 14.26
C GLY A 580 -16.57 -19.07 14.79
N ALA A 581 -15.59 -19.24 13.90
CA ALA A 581 -14.18 -19.37 14.28
C ALA A 581 -13.28 -18.63 13.29
N GLU A 582 -12.08 -18.26 13.74
CA GLU A 582 -11.04 -17.77 12.85
C GLU A 582 -10.61 -18.87 11.87
N ARG A 583 -10.44 -18.48 10.61
CA ARG A 583 -10.04 -19.35 9.51
C ARG A 583 -8.93 -18.70 8.70
N LEU A 584 -7.99 -19.53 8.28
CA LEU A 584 -7.13 -19.32 7.14
C LEU A 584 -7.82 -19.85 5.88
N VAL A 585 -7.95 -18.99 4.88
CA VAL A 585 -8.58 -19.29 3.60
C VAL A 585 -7.55 -19.12 2.49
N LEU A 586 -7.36 -20.14 1.65
CA LEU A 586 -6.55 -20.06 0.44
C LEU A 586 -7.47 -19.88 -0.76
N ALA A 587 -7.30 -18.81 -1.53
CA ALA A 587 -8.08 -18.57 -2.74
C ALA A 587 -7.28 -17.78 -3.79
N ASP A 588 -7.32 -18.24 -5.05
CA ASP A 588 -6.65 -17.56 -6.18
C ASP A 588 -7.33 -16.23 -6.56
N GLY A 589 -8.56 -16.02 -6.07
CA GLY A 589 -9.33 -14.80 -6.23
C GLY A 589 -9.25 -13.87 -5.01
N GLY A 590 -9.91 -12.72 -5.12
CA GLY A 590 -10.12 -11.82 -3.99
C GLY A 590 -11.05 -12.44 -2.95
N VAL A 591 -10.80 -12.22 -1.67
CA VAL A 591 -11.69 -12.64 -0.59
C VAL A 591 -11.98 -11.45 0.32
N VAL A 592 -13.24 -11.30 0.71
CA VAL A 592 -13.65 -10.38 1.78
C VAL A 592 -14.49 -11.11 2.82
N PHE A 593 -14.45 -10.60 4.06
CA PHE A 593 -15.23 -11.14 5.19
C PHE A 593 -16.13 -10.05 5.75
N ASP A 594 -17.39 -10.38 5.92
CA ASP A 594 -18.43 -9.49 6.43
C ASP A 594 -19.28 -10.26 7.45
N ALA A 595 -19.02 -10.00 8.72
CA ALA A 595 -19.50 -10.82 9.84
C ALA A 595 -19.16 -12.31 9.63
N ASP A 596 -20.17 -13.18 9.53
CA ASP A 596 -20.01 -14.64 9.30
C ASP A 596 -20.20 -15.03 7.83
N GLN A 597 -20.17 -14.05 6.92
CA GLN A 597 -20.20 -14.28 5.48
C GLN A 597 -18.82 -14.01 4.86
N MET A 598 -18.39 -14.93 4.01
CA MET A 598 -17.23 -14.72 3.13
C MET A 598 -17.72 -14.46 1.71
N ARG A 599 -17.14 -13.49 1.00
CA ARG A 599 -17.35 -13.31 -0.44
C ARG A 599 -16.06 -13.55 -1.22
N VAL A 600 -16.14 -14.40 -2.23
CA VAL A 600 -15.03 -14.68 -3.16
C VAL A 600 -15.25 -13.90 -4.45
N HIS A 601 -14.19 -13.27 -4.95
CA HIS A 601 -14.13 -12.49 -6.18
C HIS A 601 -13.23 -13.20 -7.18
N SER A 602 -13.75 -13.56 -8.35
CA SER A 602 -12.93 -14.25 -9.34
C SER A 602 -13.43 -14.03 -10.77
N ALA A 603 -12.48 -13.99 -11.70
CA ALA A 603 -12.76 -14.08 -13.13
C ALA A 603 -13.05 -15.53 -13.58
N VAL A 604 -12.60 -16.52 -12.80
CA VAL A 604 -12.77 -17.94 -13.08
C VAL A 604 -14.22 -18.33 -12.86
N GLU A 605 -14.83 -19.07 -13.79
CA GLU A 605 -16.26 -19.44 -13.72
C GLU A 605 -16.61 -20.35 -12.54
N ARG A 606 -15.66 -21.22 -12.14
CA ARG A 606 -15.78 -22.16 -11.03
C ARG A 606 -14.56 -22.00 -10.11
N PRO A 607 -14.49 -20.91 -9.33
CA PRO A 607 -13.37 -20.70 -8.43
C PRO A 607 -13.43 -21.72 -7.29
N SER A 608 -12.28 -21.93 -6.65
CA SER A 608 -12.20 -22.75 -5.44
C SER A 608 -11.54 -21.98 -4.32
N TYR A 609 -11.85 -22.37 -3.09
CA TYR A 609 -11.16 -21.90 -1.90
C TYR A 609 -10.88 -23.08 -0.98
N ALA A 610 -9.81 -23.03 -0.19
CA ALA A 610 -9.48 -24.03 0.80
C ALA A 610 -9.45 -23.41 2.20
N VAL A 611 -9.94 -24.11 3.22
CA VAL A 611 -10.10 -23.56 4.58
C VAL A 611 -9.37 -24.40 5.61
N PHE A 612 -8.68 -23.74 6.53
CA PHE A 612 -8.05 -24.30 7.72
C PHE A 612 -8.33 -23.40 8.96
N PRO A 613 -8.70 -23.94 10.14
CA PRO A 613 -9.10 -25.31 10.37
C PRO A 613 -10.34 -25.68 9.56
N SER A 614 -10.44 -26.94 9.19
CA SER A 614 -11.52 -27.42 8.32
C SER A 614 -12.88 -27.39 9.03
N PRO A 615 -13.97 -26.98 8.37
CA PRO A 615 -15.32 -27.15 8.90
C PRO A 615 -15.72 -28.64 8.93
N ARG A 616 -16.80 -28.96 9.66
CA ARG A 616 -17.33 -30.33 9.70
C ARG A 616 -18.13 -30.63 8.43
N GLY A 617 -17.60 -31.52 7.58
CA GLY A 617 -18.30 -32.08 6.42
C GLY A 617 -18.21 -31.22 5.15
N GLY A 618 -18.41 -31.86 3.99
CA GLY A 618 -18.25 -31.24 2.68
C GLY A 618 -16.79 -31.14 2.21
N GLY A 619 -16.61 -30.68 0.97
CA GLY A 619 -15.30 -30.41 0.37
C GLY A 619 -14.43 -31.64 0.11
N VAL A 620 -13.21 -31.39 -0.39
CA VAL A 620 -12.18 -32.40 -0.68
C VAL A 620 -10.94 -32.06 0.14
N ARG A 621 -10.30 -33.07 0.73
CA ARG A 621 -9.06 -32.88 1.51
C ARG A 621 -7.94 -32.32 0.63
N ASP A 622 -7.28 -31.28 1.10
CA ASP A 622 -6.14 -30.62 0.48
C ASP A 622 -5.07 -30.37 1.56
N GLY A 623 -4.26 -31.40 1.83
CA GLY A 623 -3.33 -31.40 2.95
C GLY A 623 -4.05 -31.30 4.30
N VAL A 624 -3.81 -30.21 5.04
CA VAL A 624 -4.53 -29.86 6.28
C VAL A 624 -5.79 -29.03 6.05
N PHE A 625 -5.97 -28.51 4.83
CA PHE A 625 -7.13 -27.74 4.43
C PHE A 625 -8.24 -28.65 3.90
N THR A 626 -9.45 -28.10 3.85
CA THR A 626 -10.55 -28.64 3.05
C THR A 626 -10.88 -27.68 1.93
N ARG A 627 -10.81 -28.14 0.68
CA ARG A 627 -11.10 -27.37 -0.54
C ARG A 627 -12.55 -27.51 -0.97
N PHE A 628 -13.15 -26.39 -1.33
CA PHE A 628 -14.51 -26.26 -1.83
C PHE A 628 -14.48 -25.63 -3.22
N VAL A 629 -15.31 -26.14 -4.13
CA VAL A 629 -15.53 -25.56 -5.45
C VAL A 629 -16.84 -24.80 -5.43
N LEU A 630 -16.83 -23.57 -5.91
CA LEU A 630 -18.00 -22.71 -6.00
C LEU A 630 -18.68 -22.91 -7.35
N GLU A 631 -20.00 -23.15 -7.31
CA GLU A 631 -20.85 -23.29 -8.50
C GLU A 631 -21.58 -21.97 -8.80
N GLY A 632 -22.11 -21.83 -10.03
CA GLY A 632 -23.12 -20.81 -10.33
C GLY A 632 -22.65 -19.52 -11.01
N GLY A 633 -21.52 -19.53 -11.74
CA GLY A 633 -21.00 -18.35 -12.46
C GLY A 633 -21.34 -18.27 -13.96
N SER A 634 -22.50 -18.75 -14.43
CA SER A 634 -22.70 -19.13 -15.84
C SER A 634 -23.01 -18.00 -16.85
N SER A 635 -22.93 -16.73 -16.48
CA SER A 635 -23.04 -15.65 -17.49
C SER A 635 -21.64 -15.30 -18.00
N ASP A 636 -21.28 -15.86 -19.16
CA ASP A 636 -20.17 -15.33 -19.95
C ASP A 636 -20.52 -13.89 -20.36
N ALA A 637 -19.57 -12.95 -20.29
CA ALA A 637 -19.79 -11.61 -20.82
C ALA A 637 -19.84 -11.60 -22.35
N GLY A 638 -19.63 -12.75 -23.02
CA GLY A 638 -19.52 -12.82 -24.46
C GLY A 638 -18.20 -12.20 -24.93
N SER A 639 -18.11 -11.86 -26.21
CA SER A 639 -16.91 -11.27 -26.80
C SER A 639 -17.13 -9.80 -27.15
N ALA A 640 -16.12 -8.98 -26.85
CA ALA A 640 -15.98 -7.66 -27.43
C ALA A 640 -15.16 -7.72 -28.71
N SER A 641 -15.40 -6.81 -29.64
CA SER A 641 -14.55 -6.60 -30.81
C SER A 641 -14.27 -5.12 -31.01
N VAL A 642 -13.21 -4.84 -31.75
CA VAL A 642 -12.79 -3.47 -32.03
C VAL A 642 -12.61 -3.30 -33.53
N ARG A 643 -13.13 -2.20 -34.08
CA ARG A 643 -13.04 -1.89 -35.51
C ARG A 643 -12.42 -0.51 -35.70
N LEU A 644 -11.35 -0.45 -36.47
CA LEU A 644 -10.76 0.81 -36.91
C LEU A 644 -11.76 1.56 -37.80
N VAL A 645 -12.04 2.82 -37.45
CA VAL A 645 -12.90 3.74 -38.20
C VAL A 645 -12.08 4.79 -38.92
N ARG A 646 -11.00 5.25 -38.29
CA ARG A 646 -10.07 6.24 -38.86
C ARG A 646 -8.65 5.86 -38.48
N ALA A 647 -7.75 5.74 -39.45
CA ALA A 647 -6.32 5.57 -39.18
C ALA A 647 -5.72 6.83 -38.58
N ALA A 648 -4.63 6.69 -37.81
CA ALA A 648 -3.92 7.86 -37.31
C ALA A 648 -3.32 8.70 -38.44
N GLY A 649 -3.33 10.02 -38.24
CA GLY A 649 -2.62 10.98 -39.05
C GLY A 649 -1.17 11.17 -38.56
N SER A 650 -0.56 12.29 -38.96
CA SER A 650 0.77 12.67 -38.48
C SER A 650 0.78 12.93 -36.98
N ALA A 651 1.92 12.63 -36.36
CA ALA A 651 2.16 12.92 -34.95
C ALA A 651 1.89 14.40 -34.61
N PRO A 652 1.28 14.70 -33.44
CA PRO A 652 1.19 16.05 -32.94
C PRO A 652 2.59 16.69 -32.77
N GLU A 653 2.64 18.01 -32.81
CA GLU A 653 3.85 18.75 -32.45
C GLU A 653 4.09 18.66 -30.93
N ALA A 654 5.35 18.51 -30.52
CA ALA A 654 5.73 18.52 -29.12
C ALA A 654 5.54 19.93 -28.51
N VAL A 655 4.88 19.99 -27.36
CA VAL A 655 4.68 21.24 -26.61
C VAL A 655 5.45 21.16 -25.30
N THR A 656 6.24 22.19 -25.02
CA THR A 656 6.94 22.36 -23.76
C THR A 656 6.11 23.24 -22.84
N GLY A 657 5.82 22.73 -21.64
CA GLY A 657 5.04 23.42 -20.63
C GLY A 657 5.89 23.96 -19.49
N VAL A 658 5.35 23.83 -18.28
CA VAL A 658 5.97 24.32 -17.05
C VAL A 658 7.28 23.58 -16.79
N MET A 659 8.28 24.29 -16.26
CA MET A 659 9.63 23.75 -15.96
C MET A 659 10.35 23.08 -17.15
N GLY A 660 9.94 23.34 -18.39
CA GLY A 660 10.56 22.71 -19.56
C GLY A 660 10.08 21.27 -19.82
N ARG A 661 9.07 20.79 -19.11
CA ARG A 661 8.51 19.44 -19.25
C ARG A 661 7.54 19.35 -20.43
N ALA A 662 7.43 18.17 -21.02
CA ALA A 662 6.49 17.92 -22.10
C ALA A 662 5.04 18.11 -21.60
N SER A 663 4.20 18.78 -22.39
CA SER A 663 2.77 18.95 -22.11
C SER A 663 1.93 17.98 -22.94
N VAL A 664 0.79 17.57 -22.37
CA VAL A 664 -0.15 16.70 -23.07
C VAL A 664 -0.67 17.39 -24.37
N PRO A 665 -0.86 16.66 -25.48
CA PRO A 665 -1.38 17.26 -26.71
C PRO A 665 -2.79 17.85 -26.52
N GLU A 666 -3.04 19.00 -27.13
CA GLU A 666 -4.34 19.67 -27.12
C GLU A 666 -5.48 18.79 -27.70
N ASP A 667 -6.70 19.00 -27.20
CA ASP A 667 -7.90 18.23 -27.57
C ASP A 667 -8.16 18.16 -29.09
N LYS A 668 -7.82 19.21 -29.84
CA LYS A 668 -7.98 19.27 -31.31
C LYS A 668 -7.30 18.09 -32.03
N TRP A 669 -6.23 17.54 -31.47
CA TRP A 669 -5.49 16.43 -32.08
C TRP A 669 -6.28 15.12 -32.01
N PHE A 670 -7.10 14.92 -30.98
CA PHE A 670 -7.95 13.72 -30.88
C PHE A 670 -9.03 13.69 -31.96
N GLU A 671 -9.52 14.85 -32.40
CA GLU A 671 -10.49 14.95 -33.49
C GLU A 671 -9.87 14.78 -34.88
N THR A 672 -8.62 15.24 -35.05
CA THR A 672 -8.00 15.42 -36.37
C THR A 672 -6.98 14.35 -36.74
N VAL A 673 -6.22 13.81 -35.79
CA VAL A 673 -5.10 12.89 -36.08
C VAL A 673 -5.12 11.58 -35.29
N ALA A 674 -5.90 11.44 -34.23
CA ALA A 674 -5.97 10.17 -33.51
C ALA A 674 -6.54 9.05 -34.39
N ALA A 675 -5.97 7.84 -34.25
CA ALA A 675 -6.60 6.63 -34.70
C ALA A 675 -7.90 6.43 -33.90
N GLU A 676 -9.01 6.23 -34.58
CA GLU A 676 -10.32 6.09 -33.97
C GLU A 676 -10.88 4.71 -34.20
N TYR A 677 -11.36 4.10 -33.12
CA TYR A 677 -11.89 2.76 -33.07
C TYR A 677 -13.29 2.79 -32.47
N VAL A 678 -14.18 1.94 -32.97
CA VAL A 678 -15.45 1.63 -32.32
C VAL A 678 -15.32 0.28 -31.64
N VAL A 679 -15.66 0.24 -30.35
CA VAL A 679 -15.73 -0.99 -29.57
C VAL A 679 -17.16 -1.52 -29.63
N SER A 680 -17.33 -2.72 -30.17
CA SER A 680 -18.60 -3.43 -30.16
C SER A 680 -18.66 -4.31 -28.92
N LEU A 681 -19.61 -4.01 -28.04
CA LEU A 681 -19.92 -4.77 -26.83
C LEU A 681 -21.17 -5.64 -27.09
N PRO A 682 -21.32 -6.76 -26.36
CA PRO A 682 -22.58 -7.51 -26.33
C PRO A 682 -23.73 -6.66 -25.78
N ASP A 683 -24.96 -7.02 -26.15
CA ASP A 683 -26.19 -6.31 -25.72
C ASP A 683 -26.37 -6.31 -24.20
N GLU A 684 -25.95 -7.38 -23.53
CA GLU A 684 -25.96 -7.50 -22.07
C GLU A 684 -24.55 -7.81 -21.58
N VAL A 685 -24.05 -6.98 -20.66
CA VAL A 685 -22.77 -7.17 -19.99
C VAL A 685 -23.01 -7.34 -18.49
N PRO A 686 -22.52 -8.42 -17.86
CA PRO A 686 -22.64 -8.61 -16.42
C PRO A 686 -22.00 -7.46 -15.63
N SER A 687 -22.53 -7.20 -14.44
CA SER A 687 -21.86 -6.26 -13.52
C SER A 687 -20.52 -6.83 -13.05
N GLY A 688 -19.53 -5.95 -12.86
CA GLY A 688 -18.15 -6.31 -12.56
C GLY A 688 -17.31 -6.65 -13.79
N THR A 689 -17.80 -6.39 -15.01
CA THR A 689 -17.02 -6.60 -16.25
C THR A 689 -16.11 -5.41 -16.55
N LEU A 690 -14.84 -5.74 -16.78
CA LEU A 690 -13.81 -4.86 -17.30
C LEU A 690 -13.66 -5.08 -18.80
N LEU A 691 -13.64 -4.00 -19.57
CA LEU A 691 -13.09 -3.97 -20.92
C LEU A 691 -11.58 -3.77 -20.82
N ARG A 692 -10.81 -4.75 -21.27
CA ARG A 692 -9.36 -4.66 -21.37
C ARG A 692 -8.95 -4.31 -22.78
N ILE A 693 -8.22 -3.21 -22.93
CA ILE A 693 -7.73 -2.71 -24.21
C ILE A 693 -6.22 -2.94 -24.25
N HIS A 694 -5.78 -3.77 -25.20
CA HIS A 694 -4.38 -3.95 -25.54
C HIS A 694 -4.06 -2.95 -26.64
N TRP A 695 -3.28 -1.94 -26.31
CA TRP A 695 -3.06 -0.78 -27.16
C TRP A 695 -1.61 -0.32 -27.11
N ALA A 696 -1.22 0.48 -28.09
CA ALA A 696 0.06 1.16 -28.12
C ALA A 696 -0.11 2.53 -28.78
N GLY A 697 0.57 3.52 -28.21
CA GLY A 697 0.63 4.88 -28.71
C GLY A 697 1.01 5.82 -27.60
N ASP A 698 0.50 7.05 -27.62
CA ASP A 698 0.89 8.06 -26.66
C ASP A 698 -0.17 8.30 -25.58
N VAL A 699 -1.36 8.70 -26.01
CA VAL A 699 -2.51 8.98 -25.14
C VAL A 699 -3.74 8.28 -25.70
N GLY A 700 -4.41 7.53 -24.85
CA GLY A 700 -5.69 6.87 -25.13
C GLY A 700 -6.83 7.64 -24.46
N ARG A 701 -7.92 7.86 -25.19
CA ARG A 701 -9.17 8.44 -24.66
C ARG A 701 -10.37 7.66 -25.18
N ALA A 702 -11.30 7.36 -24.28
CA ALA A 702 -12.52 6.62 -24.58
C ALA A 702 -13.73 7.54 -24.39
N TYR A 703 -14.67 7.48 -25.32
CA TYR A 703 -15.80 8.39 -25.40
C TYR A 703 -17.12 7.62 -25.59
N VAL A 704 -18.19 8.16 -25.02
CA VAL A 704 -19.57 7.82 -25.40
C VAL A 704 -20.26 9.11 -25.83
N GLY A 705 -20.57 9.22 -27.12
CA GLY A 705 -20.89 10.52 -27.71
C GLY A 705 -19.72 11.49 -27.57
N ASP A 706 -19.96 12.67 -27.01
CA ASP A 706 -18.93 13.69 -26.73
C ASP A 706 -18.38 13.61 -25.30
N VAL A 707 -18.85 12.65 -24.49
CA VAL A 707 -18.44 12.50 -23.09
C VAL A 707 -17.18 11.65 -23.01
N LEU A 708 -16.10 12.21 -22.47
CA LEU A 708 -14.91 11.45 -22.08
C LEU A 708 -15.28 10.55 -20.90
N VAL A 709 -15.11 9.25 -21.05
CA VAL A 709 -15.48 8.25 -20.01
C VAL A 709 -14.28 7.55 -19.39
N ALA A 710 -13.14 7.53 -20.08
CA ALA A 710 -11.86 7.08 -19.54
C ALA A 710 -10.71 7.67 -20.36
N ASP A 711 -9.54 7.82 -19.75
CA ASP A 711 -8.30 8.15 -20.43
C ASP A 711 -7.11 7.44 -19.80
N GLN A 712 -6.00 7.34 -20.55
CA GLN A 712 -4.76 6.78 -20.04
C GLN A 712 -3.56 7.27 -20.84
N PHE A 713 -2.44 7.53 -20.17
CA PHE A 713 -1.14 7.67 -20.82
C PHE A 713 -0.49 6.30 -20.99
N TYR A 714 0.04 6.04 -22.18
CA TYR A 714 0.64 4.73 -22.45
C TYR A 714 1.91 4.53 -21.63
N SER A 715 1.92 3.49 -20.79
CA SER A 715 3.07 3.08 -19.98
C SER A 715 3.50 1.62 -20.24
N GLY A 716 3.02 1.02 -21.34
CA GLY A 716 3.24 -0.41 -21.65
C GLY A 716 2.27 -1.35 -20.93
N ARG A 717 1.26 -0.83 -20.24
CA ARG A 717 0.22 -1.62 -19.55
C ARG A 717 -1.05 -1.73 -20.37
N VAL A 718 -1.80 -2.80 -20.11
CA VAL A 718 -3.19 -2.96 -20.58
C VAL A 718 -4.05 -1.88 -19.92
N TRP A 719 -4.97 -1.31 -20.70
CA TRP A 719 -5.94 -0.33 -20.20
C TRP A 719 -7.24 -1.02 -19.82
N ASP A 720 -7.59 -0.99 -18.54
CA ASP A 720 -8.89 -1.46 -18.05
C ASP A 720 -9.91 -0.31 -18.08
N ILE A 721 -11.15 -0.60 -18.49
CA ILE A 721 -12.31 0.29 -18.34
C ILE A 721 -13.43 -0.53 -17.68
N GLY A 722 -13.91 -0.12 -16.51
CA GLY A 722 -15.04 -0.75 -15.84
C GLY A 722 -16.35 -0.39 -16.52
N LEU A 723 -17.01 -1.39 -17.14
CA LEU A 723 -18.21 -1.14 -17.96
C LEU A 723 -19.43 -0.72 -17.12
N ASP A 724 -19.46 -1.03 -15.81
CA ASP A 724 -20.46 -0.48 -14.87
C ASP A 724 -20.39 1.05 -14.72
N ARG A 725 -19.29 1.68 -15.17
CA ARG A 725 -19.05 3.13 -15.09
C ARG A 725 -19.25 3.84 -16.42
N VAL A 726 -19.49 3.11 -17.50
CA VAL A 726 -19.66 3.67 -18.83
C VAL A 726 -21.16 3.88 -19.09
N PRO A 727 -21.60 5.10 -19.46
CA PRO A 727 -23.00 5.33 -19.83
C PRO A 727 -23.39 4.54 -21.08
N GLU A 728 -24.70 4.31 -21.26
CA GLU A 728 -25.22 3.65 -22.46
C GLU A 728 -24.87 4.43 -23.73
N GLY A 729 -24.34 3.73 -24.74
CA GLY A 729 -24.06 4.31 -26.05
C GLY A 729 -22.90 3.62 -26.77
N GLU A 730 -22.56 4.11 -27.98
CA GLU A 730 -21.43 3.59 -28.76
C GLU A 730 -20.11 4.05 -28.14
N LEU A 731 -19.30 3.08 -27.68
CA LEU A 731 -17.98 3.34 -27.12
C LEU A 731 -16.94 3.53 -28.22
N ARG A 732 -16.32 4.71 -28.26
CA ARG A 732 -15.25 5.08 -29.20
C ARG A 732 -13.93 5.24 -28.48
N VAL A 733 -12.88 4.62 -28.99
CA VAL A 733 -11.52 4.75 -28.46
C VAL A 733 -10.67 5.51 -29.46
N ARG A 734 -10.00 6.55 -28.99
CA ARG A 734 -9.08 7.39 -29.77
C ARG A 734 -7.69 7.27 -29.20
N VAL A 735 -6.72 6.91 -30.04
CA VAL A 735 -5.32 6.76 -29.67
C VAL A 735 -4.48 7.73 -30.49
N LEU A 736 -3.74 8.59 -29.80
CA LEU A 736 -2.77 9.46 -30.45
C LEU A 736 -1.44 8.72 -30.70
N PRO A 737 -0.79 8.94 -31.85
CA PRO A 737 0.61 8.59 -32.02
C PRO A 737 1.48 9.57 -31.23
N GLY A 738 2.63 9.10 -30.78
CA GLY A 738 3.62 9.90 -30.08
C GLY A 738 4.24 10.95 -30.98
N VAL A 739 4.63 12.06 -30.36
CA VAL A 739 5.37 13.15 -31.01
C VAL A 739 6.69 12.65 -31.63
N GLU A 740 7.19 13.29 -32.69
CA GLU A 740 8.46 12.88 -33.32
C GLU A 740 9.63 12.94 -32.33
N GLY A 741 10.44 11.86 -32.27
CA GLY A 741 11.53 11.71 -31.28
C GLY A 741 11.07 11.14 -29.94
N ASP A 742 11.80 11.41 -28.85
CA ASP A 742 11.34 11.06 -27.49
C ASP A 742 10.30 12.08 -26.96
N GLY A 743 10.27 13.28 -27.53
CA GLY A 743 9.37 14.36 -27.14
C GLY A 743 9.59 14.89 -25.73
N GLY A 744 10.72 14.57 -25.10
CA GLY A 744 10.91 14.81 -23.66
C GLY A 744 9.95 14.00 -22.77
N VAL A 745 9.51 12.84 -23.23
CA VAL A 745 8.61 11.94 -22.50
C VAL A 745 9.28 10.59 -22.26
N TYR A 746 9.44 10.24 -20.98
CA TYR A 746 9.94 8.95 -20.54
C TYR A 746 8.82 7.91 -20.40
N VAL A 747 9.08 6.72 -20.94
CA VAL A 747 8.30 5.50 -20.69
C VAL A 747 9.26 4.37 -20.39
N ALA A 748 8.97 3.59 -19.35
CA ALA A 748 9.77 2.40 -18.99
C ALA A 748 9.90 1.43 -20.19
N GLU A 749 11.05 0.74 -20.29
CA GLU A 749 11.54 0.04 -21.50
C GLU A 749 10.49 -0.73 -22.32
N GLY A 750 10.58 -0.63 -23.66
CA GLY A 750 9.74 -1.37 -24.62
C GLY A 750 8.53 -0.60 -25.16
N GLY A 751 8.42 0.71 -24.90
CA GLY A 751 7.26 1.52 -25.29
C GLY A 751 7.13 1.76 -26.81
N ARG A 752 6.05 1.27 -27.43
CA ARG A 752 5.65 1.55 -28.81
C ARG A 752 4.81 2.84 -28.88
N ARG A 753 5.41 3.99 -28.58
CA ARG A 753 4.71 5.28 -28.59
C ARG A 753 4.52 5.88 -29.98
N ASP A 754 5.37 5.53 -30.93
CA ASP A 754 5.37 6.03 -32.31
C ASP A 754 4.17 5.55 -33.15
N VAL A 755 3.50 4.48 -32.71
CA VAL A 755 2.28 3.95 -33.34
C VAL A 755 1.03 4.51 -32.69
N ALA A 756 -0.14 4.26 -33.27
CA ALA A 756 -1.43 4.53 -32.66
C ALA A 756 -2.36 3.37 -33.00
N VAL A 757 -2.45 2.41 -32.09
CA VAL A 757 -3.14 1.15 -32.36
C VAL A 757 -3.87 0.60 -31.15
N VAL A 758 -5.09 0.13 -31.37
CA VAL A 758 -5.74 -0.86 -30.50
C VAL A 758 -5.56 -2.22 -31.16
N GLU A 759 -4.76 -3.08 -30.53
CA GLU A 759 -4.39 -4.39 -31.07
C GLU A 759 -5.51 -5.40 -30.90
N ARG A 760 -6.12 -5.42 -29.71
CA ARG A 760 -7.28 -6.25 -29.37
C ARG A 760 -7.98 -5.72 -28.12
N VAL A 761 -9.21 -6.17 -27.94
CA VAL A 761 -9.99 -5.97 -26.72
C VAL A 761 -10.45 -7.31 -26.16
N GLU A 762 -10.63 -7.40 -24.85
CA GLU A 762 -11.20 -8.58 -24.19
C GLU A 762 -12.09 -8.14 -23.01
N LEU A 763 -13.08 -8.97 -22.67
CA LEU A 763 -13.94 -8.75 -21.50
C LEU A 763 -13.50 -9.66 -20.36
N VAL A 764 -13.38 -9.11 -19.16
CA VAL A 764 -13.05 -9.87 -17.95
C VAL A 764 -14.08 -9.56 -16.88
N THR A 765 -14.89 -10.55 -16.52
CA THR A 765 -15.96 -10.40 -15.54
C THR A 765 -15.54 -10.90 -14.18
N ILE A 766 -15.39 -9.99 -13.22
CA ILE A 766 -15.13 -10.34 -11.83
C ILE A 766 -16.45 -10.63 -11.13
N ARG A 767 -16.74 -11.92 -10.96
CA ARG A 767 -17.96 -12.40 -10.31
C ARG A 767 -17.77 -12.50 -8.80
N ARG A 768 -18.89 -12.55 -8.07
CA ARG A 768 -18.94 -12.60 -6.61
C ARG A 768 -19.73 -13.81 -6.16
N TRP A 769 -19.18 -14.59 -5.24
CA TRP A 769 -19.84 -15.73 -4.62
C TRP A 769 -19.91 -15.53 -3.12
N ALA A 770 -21.10 -15.65 -2.55
CA ALA A 770 -21.30 -15.61 -1.11
C ALA A 770 -21.22 -17.02 -0.51
N VAL A 771 -20.40 -17.18 0.52
CA VAL A 771 -20.28 -18.36 1.36
C VAL A 771 -20.78 -18.00 2.75
N ARG A 772 -21.66 -18.84 3.31
CA ARG A 772 -22.29 -18.66 4.62
C ARG A 772 -22.12 -19.91 5.47
#